data_AF-A0AA91A8Y1-F1
#
_entry.id   AF-A0AA91A8Y1-F1
#
_cell.length_a   1.000
_cell.length_b   1.000
_cell.length_c   1.000
_cell.angle_alpha   90.00
_cell.angle_beta   90.00
_cell.angle_gamma   90.00
#
_symmetry.space_group_name_H-M   'P 1'
#
loop_
_entity.id
_entity.type
_entity.pdbx_description
1 polymer ?
#
loop_
_entity_poly.entity_id
_entity_poly.type
_entity_poly.pdbx_seq_one_letter_code
_entity_poly.pdbx_strand_id
1 'polypeptide(L)'
;MKIRKTLLSFACAIMVALSFTACGDDWGRQDDSAGGQVYPSKTTVATYDFEYSEEKPEYSDMISHDESCEVTNDESLASNVLHINGKGGAKIANPFNGVKLQNGAAITFAVKIDAAVAEDGTVADVDLTRPLISFGSDEKNLAGNDISAHFYITANGQVVYSKPTQLQSMNLNENDPASVKTGILSPNEWHFVALQLSTEGYQLYVDGKKSLSGYQTSSSATSFQYKTLVDSINSLPYIYIGGDSKLTAEETNTVSIDNVTLIRNMMEEKDWNKTIGGNGGGDEAFKNVEFVKEDGTPTTEIGTSDCSAAWWTSFSDYYRIPANGSIHLKFTNHTSGAGNWNNWNLCLSTDDVRNGGNYLEYFVIRSDAFGWGNSYASGKWDNEGYPANDNEWAVFRQDMEGAKVDMTISRSGTNIKVVAVATCTNGKVYTERFTAPCNDANEVLRAFLIVDGSYLVMDTNECQAQSAVEVTASEIGTSDCSAAWWTQFSDYFQIPSGASLHLGFTNHTSGGGNWNNWNLCVSTDDERAGGNYSEYFVIRSDAFGWGGSYASGKWDNEGYPANDDEWAEFRQNMEGAKVDMTISRSGTDIKVVAVETCTNGKVYIERFTAPCSDANEMLRAFLIVDGSYLVMDPAACYIGKPLY
;
A
#
# COMPACT_ATOMS: atom_id res chain seq x y z
N MET A 1 -51.93 -1.39 62.03
CA MET A 1 -51.76 -2.82 61.72
C MET A 1 -52.56 -3.13 60.45
N LYS A 2 -51.90 -3.02 59.29
CA LYS A 2 -51.72 -4.05 58.23
C LYS A 2 -52.96 -4.28 57.34
N ILE A 3 -52.93 -4.34 55.99
CA ILE A 3 -51.89 -4.27 54.94
C ILE A 3 -52.60 -3.99 53.58
N ARG A 4 -51.95 -3.18 52.73
CA ARG A 4 -51.90 -3.08 51.24
C ARG A 4 -53.04 -3.65 50.36
N LYS A 5 -53.44 -2.87 49.34
CA LYS A 5 -53.07 -3.09 47.92
C LYS A 5 -53.47 -1.94 46.97
N THR A 6 -52.42 -1.43 46.30
CA THR A 6 -52.33 -0.95 44.91
C THR A 6 -53.13 0.29 44.43
N LEU A 7 -52.36 1.31 44.04
CA LEU A 7 -52.77 2.55 43.38
C LEU A 7 -52.81 2.39 41.84
N LEU A 8 -53.89 2.90 41.25
CA LEU A 8 -54.03 3.66 40.00
C LEU A 8 -55.18 4.64 40.33
N SER A 9 -55.24 5.93 40.04
CA SER A 9 -54.61 6.85 39.10
C SER A 9 -55.13 8.24 39.52
N PHE A 10 -54.36 9.31 39.40
CA PHE A 10 -54.85 10.63 38.94
C PHE A 10 -53.69 11.62 38.86
N ALA A 11 -53.72 12.38 37.77
CA ALA A 11 -52.67 13.25 37.29
C ALA A 11 -52.79 14.70 37.80
N CYS A 12 -51.69 15.42 37.56
CA CYS A 12 -51.56 16.84 37.24
C CYS A 12 -51.45 17.90 38.34
N ALA A 13 -50.53 18.83 38.03
CA ALA A 13 -50.27 20.18 38.57
C ALA A 13 -49.13 20.19 39.61
N ILE A 14 -48.06 20.99 39.53
CA ILE A 14 -47.81 22.31 38.92
C ILE A 14 -46.28 22.44 38.73
N MET A 15 -45.80 22.92 37.57
CA MET A 15 -44.53 23.67 37.45
C MET A 15 -44.65 24.58 36.20
N VAL A 16 -44.77 25.88 36.42
CA VAL A 16 -44.93 26.94 35.41
C VAL A 16 -43.90 28.05 35.66
N ALA A 17 -43.49 28.65 34.54
CA ALA A 17 -42.70 29.86 34.31
C ALA A 17 -41.20 29.56 34.05
N LEU A 18 -40.62 29.86 32.87
CA LEU A 18 -40.81 31.04 32.02
C LEU A 18 -40.67 30.72 30.52
N SER A 19 -41.46 31.44 29.73
CA SER A 19 -41.47 31.50 28.27
C SER A 19 -40.59 32.63 27.73
N PHE A 20 -39.83 32.39 26.65
CA PHE A 20 -39.75 33.25 25.44
C PHE A 20 -39.10 32.47 24.27
N THR A 21 -39.88 32.31 23.19
CA THR A 21 -39.53 32.22 21.77
C THR A 21 -38.33 31.38 21.30
N ALA A 22 -38.62 30.31 20.55
CA ALA A 22 -37.73 29.79 19.50
C ALA A 22 -38.55 29.55 18.22
N CYS A 23 -38.18 30.25 17.14
CA CYS A 23 -38.64 29.99 15.77
C CYS A 23 -37.56 29.16 15.05
N GLY A 24 -37.99 28.12 14.32
CA GLY A 24 -37.27 27.42 13.23
C GLY A 24 -36.06 26.58 13.65
N ASP A 25 -35.72 25.45 13.04
CA ASP A 25 -36.34 24.68 11.96
C ASP A 25 -36.12 23.19 12.22
N ASP A 26 -37.18 22.43 11.97
CA ASP A 26 -37.33 20.99 12.19
C ASP A 26 -37.16 20.23 10.88
N TRP A 27 -35.91 20.07 10.42
CA TRP A 27 -35.56 19.19 9.30
C TRP A 27 -34.15 18.62 9.53
N GLY A 28 -34.07 17.32 9.85
CA GLY A 28 -32.78 16.61 9.81
C GLY A 28 -32.50 15.56 10.90
N ARG A 29 -33.49 15.07 11.66
CA ARG A 29 -33.26 13.88 12.49
C ARG A 29 -33.51 12.62 11.66
N GLN A 30 -32.41 11.98 11.28
CA GLN A 30 -32.36 10.60 10.81
C GLN A 30 -33.00 9.70 11.88
N ASP A 31 -33.85 8.76 11.48
CA ASP A 31 -34.34 7.70 12.36
C ASP A 31 -33.16 6.88 12.92
N ASP A 32 -33.28 6.43 14.17
CA ASP A 32 -32.28 5.56 14.80
C ASP A 32 -32.12 4.25 14.02
N SER A 33 -30.88 3.82 13.80
CA SER A 33 -30.58 2.57 13.12
C SER A 33 -31.11 1.36 13.92
N ALA A 34 -31.91 0.53 13.25
CA ALA A 34 -32.35 -0.75 13.79
C ALA A 34 -31.18 -1.75 13.85
N GLY A 35 -30.84 -2.20 15.06
CA GLY A 35 -29.85 -3.24 15.35
C GLY A 35 -28.54 -2.68 15.91
N GLY A 36 -28.39 -2.66 17.24
CA GLY A 36 -27.25 -2.09 17.98
C GLY A 36 -25.92 -2.85 17.84
N GLN A 37 -25.49 -3.12 16.61
CA GLN A 37 -24.22 -3.78 16.29
C GLN A 37 -23.14 -2.70 16.11
N VAL A 38 -22.28 -2.53 17.12
CA VAL A 38 -21.11 -1.63 17.04
C VAL A 38 -19.95 -2.41 16.45
N TYR A 39 -19.58 -2.11 15.21
CA TYR A 39 -18.41 -2.70 14.57
C TYR A 39 -17.11 -2.13 15.18
N PRO A 40 -16.08 -2.96 15.41
CA PRO A 40 -14.76 -2.47 15.78
C PRO A 40 -14.21 -1.54 14.69
N SER A 41 -13.81 -0.33 15.06
CA SER A 41 -13.17 0.63 14.15
C SER A 41 -11.71 0.82 14.57
N LYS A 42 -10.78 0.71 13.63
CA LYS A 42 -9.37 1.00 13.85
C LYS A 42 -9.18 2.53 13.89
N THR A 43 -8.40 3.02 14.86
CA THR A 43 -8.00 4.44 14.91
C THR A 43 -6.71 4.57 15.70
N THR A 44 -5.79 5.43 15.24
CA THR A 44 -4.65 5.86 16.06
C THR A 44 -5.15 6.74 17.19
N VAL A 45 -4.85 6.36 18.43
CA VAL A 45 -5.31 7.03 19.65
C VAL A 45 -4.31 8.10 20.09
N ALA A 46 -3.02 7.79 19.99
CA ALA A 46 -1.93 8.72 20.31
C ALA A 46 -0.62 8.26 19.63
N THR A 47 0.28 9.22 19.39
CA THR A 47 1.66 8.99 18.96
C THR A 47 2.58 9.88 19.79
N TYR A 48 3.68 9.31 20.27
CA TYR A 48 4.76 10.00 20.98
C TYR A 48 6.03 9.85 20.14
N ASP A 49 6.38 10.93 19.44
CA ASP A 49 7.50 11.07 18.50
C ASP A 49 8.71 11.79 19.13
N PHE A 50 8.58 12.26 20.37
CA PHE A 50 9.61 13.01 21.11
C PHE A 50 10.15 14.24 20.38
N GLU A 51 9.41 14.72 19.38
CA GLU A 51 9.67 15.99 18.73
C GLU A 51 8.97 17.10 19.51
N TYR A 52 9.77 18.07 19.96
CA TYR A 52 9.34 19.17 20.81
C TYR A 52 9.59 20.52 20.15
N SER A 53 8.73 21.48 20.46
CA SER A 53 8.76 22.83 19.89
C SER A 53 8.30 23.84 20.94
N GLU A 54 8.26 25.14 20.59
CA GLU A 54 7.68 26.15 21.48
C GLU A 54 6.20 25.87 21.82
N GLU A 55 5.48 25.19 20.93
CA GLU A 55 4.06 24.85 21.09
C GLU A 55 3.83 23.52 21.83
N LYS A 56 4.81 22.61 21.79
CA LYS A 56 4.84 21.36 22.54
C LYS A 56 6.15 21.31 23.35
N PRO A 57 6.18 21.88 24.57
CA PRO A 57 7.38 21.87 25.39
C PRO A 57 7.82 20.44 25.74
N GLU A 58 9.13 20.26 25.94
CA GLU A 58 9.73 18.98 26.35
C GLU A 58 9.01 18.41 27.59
N TYR A 59 8.66 17.13 27.53
CA TYR A 59 7.86 16.41 28.54
C TYR A 59 6.48 17.02 28.87
N SER A 60 5.90 17.86 28.02
CA SER A 60 4.53 18.35 28.25
C SER A 60 3.46 17.25 28.27
N ASP A 61 3.78 16.09 27.70
CA ASP A 61 2.92 14.91 27.52
C ASP A 61 3.33 13.71 28.38
N MET A 62 4.39 13.82 29.19
CA MET A 62 4.89 12.74 30.03
C MET A 62 5.59 13.23 31.30
N ILE A 63 5.79 12.33 32.24
CA ILE A 63 6.59 12.58 33.44
C ILE A 63 7.84 11.73 33.32
N SER A 64 9.00 12.37 33.14
CA SER A 64 10.29 11.70 33.24
C SER A 64 10.56 11.32 34.70
N HIS A 65 11.14 10.14 34.89
CA HIS A 65 11.56 9.63 36.18
C HIS A 65 13.08 9.49 36.18
N ASP A 66 13.71 10.16 37.15
CA ASP A 66 15.18 10.24 37.35
C ASP A 66 15.90 11.10 36.28
N GLU A 67 17.13 11.56 36.58
CA GLU A 67 18.00 12.33 35.66
C GLU A 67 18.56 11.45 34.51
N SER A 68 18.17 10.18 34.47
CA SER A 68 18.61 9.13 33.56
C SER A 68 17.66 8.89 32.38
N CYS A 69 16.69 9.78 32.19
CA CYS A 69 15.70 9.79 31.10
C CYS A 69 15.76 11.16 30.42
N GLU A 70 16.23 11.19 29.17
CA GLU A 70 16.46 12.42 28.42
C GLU A 70 16.03 12.28 26.96
N VAL A 71 15.69 13.41 26.32
CA VAL A 71 15.41 13.46 24.89
C VAL A 71 16.69 13.88 24.19
N THR A 72 17.19 13.03 23.28
CA THR A 72 18.44 13.26 22.57
C THR A 72 18.24 13.06 21.09
N ASN A 73 19.05 13.73 20.27
CA ASN A 73 19.02 13.50 18.82
C ASN A 73 19.82 12.23 18.49
N ASP A 74 19.19 11.28 17.79
CA ASP A 74 19.87 10.12 17.24
C ASP A 74 20.12 10.34 15.74
N GLU A 75 21.39 10.53 15.37
CA GLU A 75 21.77 10.82 13.98
C GLU A 75 21.42 9.68 13.02
N SER A 76 21.42 8.42 13.49
CA SER A 76 21.14 7.26 12.63
C SER A 76 19.66 7.12 12.30
N LEU A 77 18.79 7.53 13.23
CA LEU A 77 17.35 7.58 13.02
C LEU A 77 16.90 8.92 12.40
N ALA A 78 17.76 9.94 12.43
CA ALA A 78 17.45 11.33 12.07
C ALA A 78 16.21 11.87 12.83
N SER A 79 16.09 11.50 14.10
CA SER A 79 14.93 11.80 14.97
C SER A 79 15.39 12.12 16.38
N ASN A 80 14.60 12.90 17.12
CA ASN A 80 14.74 12.98 18.57
C ASN A 80 14.15 11.73 19.22
N VAL A 81 14.86 11.17 20.18
CA VAL A 81 14.50 9.88 20.80
C VAL A 81 14.53 10.00 22.31
N LEU A 82 13.68 9.23 22.97
CA LEU A 82 13.72 9.10 24.43
C LEU A 82 14.84 8.12 24.80
N HIS A 83 15.94 8.66 25.27
CA HIS A 83 17.12 7.94 25.73
C HIS A 83 17.01 7.66 27.23
N ILE A 84 17.10 6.38 27.60
CA ILE A 84 16.84 5.89 28.95
C ILE A 84 18.00 5.01 29.40
N ASN A 85 18.67 5.40 30.48
CA ASN A 85 19.78 4.65 31.07
C ASN A 85 19.51 4.29 32.54
N GLY A 86 20.25 3.32 33.08
CA GLY A 86 20.22 2.99 34.51
C GLY A 86 18.82 2.70 35.06
N LYS A 87 18.31 3.59 35.92
CA LYS A 87 16.99 3.50 36.58
C LYS A 87 15.92 4.38 35.91
N GLY A 88 16.23 4.99 34.79
CA GLY A 88 15.35 5.94 34.12
C GLY A 88 14.08 5.30 33.58
N GLY A 89 13.06 6.14 33.37
CA GLY A 89 11.85 5.77 32.63
C GLY A 89 10.94 6.98 32.43
N ALA A 90 9.88 6.82 31.65
CA ALA A 90 8.86 7.83 31.47
C ALA A 90 7.48 7.26 31.80
N LYS A 91 6.62 8.09 32.41
CA LYS A 91 5.23 7.77 32.74
C LYS A 91 4.27 8.67 31.98
N ILE A 92 3.26 8.06 31.37
CA ILE A 92 2.28 8.72 30.50
C ILE A 92 0.87 8.33 30.94
N ALA A 93 -0.08 9.27 30.90
CA ALA A 93 -1.50 8.97 31.09
C ALA A 93 -2.01 8.10 29.94
N ASN A 94 -2.66 6.98 30.23
CA ASN A 94 -3.05 6.00 29.22
C ASN A 94 -4.13 6.54 28.25
N PRO A 95 -3.79 6.78 26.97
CA PRO A 95 -4.75 7.34 26.00
C PRO A 95 -5.91 6.39 25.70
N PHE A 96 -5.74 5.08 25.89
CA PHE A 96 -6.83 4.12 25.69
C PHE A 96 -8.00 4.32 26.64
N ASN A 97 -7.81 4.97 27.80
CA ASN A 97 -8.92 5.28 28.70
C ASN A 97 -9.97 6.21 28.05
N GLY A 98 -9.59 6.97 27.02
CA GLY A 98 -10.49 7.84 26.25
C GLY A 98 -11.30 7.14 25.17
N VAL A 99 -11.03 5.87 24.89
CA VAL A 99 -11.73 5.07 23.87
C VAL A 99 -12.22 3.74 24.44
N LYS A 100 -13.07 3.05 23.68
CA LYS A 100 -13.47 1.67 24.01
C LYS A 100 -12.72 0.71 23.10
N LEU A 101 -11.87 -0.15 23.64
CA LEU A 101 -11.31 -1.28 22.89
C LEU A 101 -12.40 -2.36 22.70
N GLN A 102 -12.80 -2.64 21.45
CA GLN A 102 -13.86 -3.60 21.13
C GLN A 102 -13.34 -5.03 20.99
N ASN A 103 -12.30 -5.22 20.17
CA ASN A 103 -11.75 -6.55 19.86
C ASN A 103 -10.23 -6.66 20.06
N GLY A 104 -9.55 -5.56 20.41
CA GLY A 104 -8.11 -5.57 20.66
C GLY A 104 -7.52 -4.18 20.91
N ALA A 105 -6.21 -4.12 20.99
CA ALA A 105 -5.38 -2.91 20.91
C ALA A 105 -4.03 -3.27 20.32
N ALA A 106 -3.32 -2.28 19.82
CA ALA A 106 -1.94 -2.46 19.42
C ALA A 106 -1.05 -1.30 19.84
N ILE A 107 0.23 -1.63 20.01
CA ILE A 107 1.30 -0.68 20.32
C ILE A 107 2.41 -0.89 19.30
N THR A 108 2.90 0.17 18.68
CA THR A 108 4.08 0.13 17.80
C THR A 108 5.12 1.13 18.28
N PHE A 109 6.40 0.83 18.11
CA PHE A 109 7.49 1.73 18.51
C PHE A 109 8.81 1.34 17.82
N ALA A 110 9.71 2.32 17.70
CA ALA A 110 11.11 2.12 17.36
C ALA A 110 11.91 1.91 18.65
N VAL A 111 12.87 0.99 18.64
CA VAL A 111 13.75 0.74 19.80
C VAL A 111 15.17 0.41 19.37
N LYS A 112 16.14 0.93 20.10
CA LYS A 112 17.55 0.51 20.07
C LYS A 112 17.99 0.13 21.48
N ILE A 113 18.70 -0.99 21.59
CA ILE A 113 19.24 -1.48 22.86
C ILE A 113 20.75 -1.31 22.84
N ASP A 114 21.29 -0.44 23.68
CA ASP A 114 22.71 -0.16 23.65
C ASP A 114 23.50 -1.24 24.41
N ALA A 115 24.60 -1.67 23.80
CA ALA A 115 25.56 -2.63 24.34
C ALA A 115 26.98 -2.09 24.19
N ALA A 116 27.79 -2.28 25.23
CA ALA A 116 29.21 -1.95 25.14
C ALA A 116 29.90 -2.84 24.07
N VAL A 117 30.78 -2.25 23.28
CA VAL A 117 31.59 -2.96 22.27
C VAL A 117 33.05 -2.93 22.70
N ALA A 118 33.68 -4.11 22.81
CA ALA A 118 35.09 -4.25 23.15
C ALA A 118 35.99 -3.83 21.96
N GLU A 119 37.28 -3.58 22.22
CA GLU A 119 38.26 -3.18 21.19
C GLU A 119 38.40 -4.21 20.05
N ASP A 120 38.09 -5.48 20.31
CA ASP A 120 38.12 -6.56 19.31
C ASP A 120 36.80 -6.70 18.51
N GLY A 121 35.83 -5.80 18.74
CA GLY A 121 34.52 -5.81 18.09
C GLY A 121 33.47 -6.70 18.78
N THR A 122 33.80 -7.36 19.90
CA THR A 122 32.84 -8.18 20.65
C THR A 122 31.79 -7.30 21.33
N VAL A 123 30.51 -7.59 21.09
CA VAL A 123 29.38 -6.92 21.75
C VAL A 123 29.11 -7.58 23.11
N ALA A 124 29.04 -6.78 24.17
CA ALA A 124 28.75 -7.25 25.52
C ALA A 124 27.30 -7.76 25.65
N ASP A 125 27.09 -8.70 26.57
CA ASP A 125 25.76 -9.16 26.94
C ASP A 125 24.92 -7.99 27.49
N VAL A 126 23.68 -7.86 27.01
CA VAL A 126 22.72 -6.87 27.48
C VAL A 126 21.75 -7.47 28.48
N ASP A 127 21.28 -6.65 29.41
CA ASP A 127 20.14 -7.00 30.25
C ASP A 127 18.86 -7.01 29.40
N LEU A 128 18.18 -8.14 29.39
CA LEU A 128 16.97 -8.37 28.60
C LEU A 128 15.69 -8.35 29.46
N THR A 129 15.82 -8.04 30.76
CA THR A 129 14.72 -8.02 31.72
C THR A 129 14.00 -6.68 31.79
N ARG A 130 14.60 -5.60 31.26
CA ARG A 130 13.94 -4.28 31.22
C ARG A 130 12.62 -4.35 30.45
N PRO A 131 11.50 -3.91 31.05
CA PRO A 131 10.28 -3.56 30.32
C PRO A 131 10.52 -2.41 29.34
N LEU A 132 10.23 -2.61 28.06
CA LEU A 132 10.29 -1.56 27.04
C LEU A 132 9.04 -0.70 27.08
N ILE A 133 7.87 -1.35 27.06
CA ILE A 133 6.55 -0.72 27.23
C ILE A 133 5.79 -1.50 28.28
N SER A 134 5.18 -0.81 29.23
CA SER A 134 4.31 -1.42 30.23
C SER A 134 3.04 -0.61 30.52
N PHE A 135 2.04 -1.28 31.07
CA PHE A 135 0.80 -0.67 31.57
C PHE A 135 0.65 -1.03 33.05
N GLY A 136 0.28 -0.05 33.87
CA GLY A 136 0.13 -0.27 35.31
C GLY A 136 -0.57 0.89 36.02
N SER A 137 -0.58 0.84 37.35
CA SER A 137 -1.07 1.92 38.21
C SER A 137 -0.12 2.16 39.38
N ASP A 138 -0.36 3.24 40.13
CA ASP A 138 0.38 3.54 41.36
C ASP A 138 -0.25 2.85 42.61
N GLU A 139 -1.11 1.83 42.41
CA GLU A 139 -1.82 1.16 43.50
C GLU A 139 -0.87 0.39 44.42
N LYS A 140 -0.83 0.81 45.69
CA LYS A 140 -0.13 0.11 46.76
C LYS A 140 -1.13 -0.40 47.81
N ASN A 141 -0.83 -1.54 48.42
CA ASN A 141 -1.55 -1.97 49.61
C ASN A 141 -1.14 -1.15 50.85
N LEU A 142 -1.79 -1.42 51.98
CA LEU A 142 -1.50 -0.74 53.25
C LEU A 142 -0.04 -0.92 53.74
N ALA A 143 0.68 -1.94 53.26
CA ALA A 143 2.08 -2.18 53.57
C ALA A 143 3.04 -1.47 52.59
N GLY A 144 2.51 -0.71 51.62
CA GLY A 144 3.29 -0.04 50.58
C GLY A 144 3.71 -0.94 49.42
N ASN A 145 3.28 -2.21 49.39
CA ASN A 145 3.62 -3.13 48.31
C ASN A 145 2.76 -2.82 47.08
N ASP A 146 3.37 -2.92 45.91
CA ASP A 146 2.66 -2.81 44.64
C ASP A 146 1.62 -3.93 44.48
N ILE A 147 0.38 -3.56 44.21
CA ILE A 147 -0.73 -4.48 43.96
C ILE A 147 -1.40 -4.25 42.61
N SER A 148 -0.86 -3.37 41.77
CA SER A 148 -1.50 -3.07 40.49
C SER A 148 -1.37 -4.25 39.53
N ALA A 149 -2.31 -4.33 38.59
CA ALA A 149 -2.10 -5.18 37.44
C ALA A 149 -0.96 -4.57 36.61
N HIS A 150 -0.09 -5.43 36.09
CA HIS A 150 1.07 -5.09 35.28
C HIS A 150 1.02 -5.88 34.00
N PHE A 151 1.13 -5.16 32.90
CA PHE A 151 1.43 -5.73 31.60
C PHE A 151 2.75 -5.16 31.11
N TYR A 152 3.65 -5.99 30.57
CA TYR A 152 4.87 -5.48 29.92
C TYR A 152 5.35 -6.38 28.77
N ILE A 153 6.17 -5.77 27.90
CA ILE A 153 7.01 -6.45 26.92
C ILE A 153 8.49 -6.10 27.13
N THR A 154 9.40 -7.06 26.97
CA THR A 154 10.86 -6.82 27.07
C THR A 154 11.56 -6.97 25.72
N ALA A 155 12.83 -6.59 25.69
CA ALA A 155 13.72 -6.77 24.55
C ALA A 155 13.87 -8.22 24.08
N ASN A 156 13.64 -9.20 24.96
CA ASN A 156 13.69 -10.62 24.62
C ASN A 156 12.43 -11.14 23.94
N GLY A 157 11.42 -10.27 23.72
CA GLY A 157 10.09 -10.68 23.27
C GLY A 157 9.27 -11.36 24.38
N GLN A 158 9.66 -11.22 25.64
CA GLN A 158 8.89 -11.69 26.79
C GLN A 158 7.65 -10.81 26.94
N VAL A 159 6.46 -11.40 27.03
CA VAL A 159 5.21 -10.68 27.29
C VAL A 159 4.65 -11.16 28.62
N VAL A 160 4.32 -10.28 29.55
CA VAL A 160 3.82 -10.72 30.87
C VAL A 160 2.63 -9.90 31.27
N TYR A 161 1.58 -10.60 31.72
CA TYR A 161 0.51 -10.00 32.50
C TYR A 161 0.49 -10.62 33.90
N SER A 162 0.49 -9.79 34.93
CA SER A 162 0.33 -10.23 36.30
C SER A 162 -0.50 -9.25 37.11
N LYS A 163 -1.20 -9.76 38.10
CA LYS A 163 -1.86 -8.99 39.15
C LYS A 163 -1.56 -9.68 40.47
N PRO A 164 -0.74 -9.07 41.35
CA PRO A 164 -0.30 -9.68 42.59
C PRO A 164 -1.45 -10.32 43.36
N THR A 165 -1.25 -11.54 43.85
CA THR A 165 -2.22 -12.34 44.63
C THR A 165 -3.52 -12.76 43.92
N GLN A 166 -3.72 -12.39 42.65
CA GLN A 166 -4.97 -12.67 41.92
C GLN A 166 -4.77 -13.51 40.66
N LEU A 167 -3.89 -13.08 39.74
CA LEU A 167 -3.77 -13.70 38.42
C LEU A 167 -2.37 -13.50 37.86
N GLN A 168 -1.77 -14.54 37.30
CA GLN A 168 -0.54 -14.45 36.53
C GLN A 168 -0.73 -15.22 35.23
N SER A 169 -0.43 -14.59 34.10
CA SER A 169 -0.54 -15.22 32.80
C SER A 169 0.70 -16.06 32.51
N MET A 170 0.67 -17.32 32.96
CA MET A 170 1.78 -18.25 32.73
C MET A 170 2.02 -18.55 31.24
N ASN A 171 0.98 -18.42 30.39
CA ASN A 171 1.06 -18.65 28.94
C ASN A 171 1.51 -17.43 28.14
N LEU A 172 1.55 -16.24 28.76
CA LEU A 172 2.15 -15.06 28.12
C LEU A 172 3.67 -15.05 28.31
N ASN A 173 4.16 -15.61 29.43
CA ASN A 173 5.57 -15.60 29.83
C ASN A 173 6.45 -16.60 29.04
N GLU A 174 6.18 -16.74 27.75
CA GLU A 174 7.08 -17.38 26.80
C GLU A 174 8.24 -16.40 26.56
N ASN A 175 9.48 -16.90 26.56
CA ASN A 175 10.70 -16.09 26.42
C ASN A 175 11.16 -15.30 27.66
N ASP A 176 10.97 -15.86 28.86
CA ASP A 176 11.67 -15.38 30.05
C ASP A 176 13.19 -15.38 29.82
N PRO A 177 13.90 -14.23 29.92
CA PRO A 177 15.35 -14.15 29.73
C PRO A 177 16.16 -15.08 30.64
N ALA A 178 15.62 -15.45 31.82
CA ALA A 178 16.24 -16.42 32.71
C ALA A 178 16.17 -17.86 32.16
N SER A 179 15.24 -18.12 31.24
CA SER A 179 15.01 -19.43 30.62
C SER A 179 15.59 -19.52 29.20
N VAL A 180 15.48 -18.47 28.39
CA VAL A 180 15.92 -18.44 27.00
C VAL A 180 16.29 -17.02 26.57
N LYS A 181 17.38 -16.86 25.82
CA LYS A 181 17.71 -15.62 25.11
C LYS A 181 17.33 -15.79 23.64
N THR A 182 16.43 -14.95 23.13
CA THR A 182 15.86 -15.11 21.78
C THR A 182 16.71 -14.46 20.69
N GLY A 183 17.42 -13.37 21.02
CA GLY A 183 18.13 -12.56 20.03
C GLY A 183 17.21 -11.84 19.05
N ILE A 184 15.93 -11.68 19.42
CA ILE A 184 14.88 -11.10 18.57
C ILE A 184 15.13 -9.63 18.21
N LEU A 185 15.82 -8.88 19.08
CA LEU A 185 16.32 -7.53 18.84
C LEU A 185 17.84 -7.56 19.00
N SER A 186 18.59 -7.21 17.95
CA SER A 186 20.03 -7.09 18.01
C SER A 186 20.42 -5.87 18.84
N PRO A 187 21.46 -5.95 19.68
CA PRO A 187 21.99 -4.76 20.33
C PRO A 187 22.67 -3.81 19.34
N ASN A 188 22.69 -2.52 19.68
CA ASN A 188 23.24 -1.40 18.90
C ASN A 188 22.61 -1.17 17.52
N GLU A 189 21.47 -1.80 17.24
CA GLU A 189 20.69 -1.62 16.02
C GLU A 189 19.30 -1.11 16.38
N TRP A 190 18.74 -0.28 15.49
CA TRP A 190 17.37 0.17 15.62
C TRP A 190 16.43 -0.88 15.01
N HIS A 191 15.38 -1.24 15.76
CA HIS A 191 14.32 -2.15 15.32
C HIS A 191 12.95 -1.49 15.43
N PHE A 192 12.05 -1.84 14.52
CA PHE A 192 10.63 -1.52 14.63
C PHE A 192 9.91 -2.69 15.30
N VAL A 193 9.12 -2.41 16.34
CA VAL A 193 8.34 -3.40 17.06
C VAL A 193 6.86 -3.05 16.97
N ALA A 194 6.03 -4.04 16.65
CA ALA A 194 4.58 -3.92 16.71
C ALA A 194 3.96 -5.08 17.47
N LEU A 195 3.14 -4.78 18.48
CA LEU A 195 2.44 -5.76 19.30
C LEU A 195 0.93 -5.62 19.08
N GLN A 196 0.31 -6.65 18.52
CA GLN A 196 -1.14 -6.80 18.46
C GLN A 196 -1.63 -7.59 19.67
N LEU A 197 -2.56 -7.04 20.43
CA LEU A 197 -3.34 -7.74 21.45
C LEU A 197 -4.78 -7.91 20.93
N SER A 198 -5.34 -9.11 21.06
CA SER A 198 -6.76 -9.39 20.77
C SER A 198 -7.42 -10.06 21.97
N THR A 199 -8.73 -10.27 21.90
CA THR A 199 -9.45 -11.04 22.93
C THR A 199 -9.16 -12.54 22.90
N GLU A 200 -8.37 -13.01 21.92
CA GLU A 200 -8.07 -14.42 21.66
C GLU A 200 -6.56 -14.75 21.73
N GLY A 201 -5.70 -13.73 21.67
CA GLY A 201 -4.25 -13.93 21.62
C GLY A 201 -3.47 -12.64 21.49
N TYR A 202 -2.19 -12.80 21.19
CA TYR A 202 -1.31 -11.71 20.78
C TYR A 202 -0.43 -12.12 19.62
N GLN A 203 0.09 -11.14 18.90
CA GLN A 203 1.10 -11.30 17.85
C GLN A 203 2.11 -10.16 17.96
N LEU A 204 3.39 -10.53 18.10
CA LEU A 204 4.52 -9.63 18.02
C LEU A 204 5.11 -9.67 16.62
N TYR A 205 5.41 -8.49 16.10
CA TYR A 205 6.15 -8.27 14.87
C TYR A 205 7.40 -7.47 15.21
N VAL A 206 8.50 -7.84 14.57
CA VAL A 206 9.77 -7.11 14.62
C VAL A 206 10.24 -6.94 13.19
N ASP A 207 10.50 -5.70 12.79
CA ASP A 207 10.97 -5.35 11.44
C ASP A 207 10.06 -5.92 10.33
N GLY A 208 8.75 -5.80 10.55
CA GLY A 208 7.67 -6.32 9.71
C GLY A 208 7.58 -7.83 9.60
N LYS A 209 8.44 -8.56 10.29
CA LYS A 209 8.40 -10.02 10.34
C LYS A 209 7.58 -10.45 11.54
N LYS A 210 6.67 -11.41 11.32
CA LYS A 210 6.01 -12.11 12.42
C LYS A 210 7.09 -12.79 13.25
N SER A 211 7.23 -12.37 14.50
CA SER A 211 8.31 -12.86 15.35
C SER A 211 7.82 -13.85 16.39
N LEU A 212 6.70 -13.57 17.07
CA LEU A 212 6.15 -14.42 18.14
C LEU A 212 4.61 -14.31 18.21
N SER A 213 3.89 -15.41 18.50
CA SER A 213 2.44 -15.36 18.69
C SER A 213 1.93 -16.35 19.74
N GLY A 214 0.95 -15.93 20.53
CA GLY A 214 0.30 -16.75 21.55
C GLY A 214 -1.15 -17.13 21.21
N TYR A 215 -1.53 -17.12 19.92
CA TYR A 215 -2.91 -17.35 19.48
C TYR A 215 -3.38 -18.75 19.90
N GLN A 216 -4.38 -18.83 20.77
CA GLN A 216 -4.88 -20.10 21.31
C GLN A 216 -5.93 -20.70 20.35
N THR A 217 -5.60 -21.78 19.65
CA THR A 217 -6.53 -22.48 18.73
C THR A 217 -7.41 -23.54 19.42
N SER A 218 -7.13 -23.88 20.68
CA SER A 218 -8.04 -24.71 21.50
C SER A 218 -7.78 -24.55 23.00
N SER A 219 -8.85 -24.71 23.79
CA SER A 219 -8.91 -24.53 25.24
C SER A 219 -8.10 -25.59 26.00
N SER A 220 -6.78 -25.39 26.12
CA SER A 220 -5.96 -26.09 27.10
C SER A 220 -5.88 -25.22 28.37
N ALA A 221 -6.43 -25.73 29.46
CA ALA A 221 -6.76 -25.02 30.68
C ALA A 221 -5.67 -24.08 31.23
N THR A 222 -5.91 -22.77 31.16
CA THR A 222 -5.45 -21.79 32.15
C THR A 222 -6.62 -20.90 32.57
N SER A 223 -6.57 -20.35 33.79
CA SER A 223 -7.59 -19.43 34.31
C SER A 223 -7.53 -18.02 33.69
N PHE A 224 -6.50 -17.74 32.88
CA PHE A 224 -6.26 -16.44 32.28
C PHE A 224 -7.02 -16.30 30.95
N GLN A 225 -7.66 -15.15 30.73
CA GLN A 225 -8.35 -14.81 29.50
C GLN A 225 -7.72 -13.59 28.86
N TYR A 226 -7.43 -13.63 27.57
CA TYR A 226 -6.91 -12.48 26.82
C TYR A 226 -7.84 -11.26 26.87
N LYS A 227 -9.15 -11.49 26.98
CA LYS A 227 -10.12 -10.44 27.27
C LYS A 227 -9.80 -9.67 28.57
N THR A 228 -9.33 -10.34 29.63
CA THR A 228 -8.90 -9.69 30.87
C THR A 228 -7.69 -8.79 30.64
N LEU A 229 -6.76 -9.17 29.75
CA LEU A 229 -5.65 -8.30 29.36
C LEU A 229 -6.15 -7.09 28.60
N VAL A 230 -6.96 -7.25 27.55
CA VAL A 230 -7.52 -6.12 26.78
C VAL A 230 -8.31 -5.16 27.67
N ASP A 231 -9.11 -5.68 28.61
CA ASP A 231 -9.84 -4.86 29.60
C ASP A 231 -8.89 -4.11 30.54
N SER A 232 -7.78 -4.73 30.94
CA SER A 232 -6.76 -4.08 31.78
C SER A 232 -6.02 -2.99 31.02
N ILE A 233 -5.63 -3.24 29.76
CA ILE A 233 -5.03 -2.22 28.88
C ILE A 233 -5.97 -1.02 28.69
N ASN A 234 -7.29 -1.25 28.60
CA ASN A 234 -8.27 -0.16 28.48
C ASN A 234 -8.50 0.61 29.79
N SER A 235 -8.20 0.04 30.96
CA SER A 235 -8.60 0.59 32.28
C SER A 235 -7.45 1.03 33.17
N LEU A 236 -6.23 0.52 32.97
CA LEU A 236 -5.07 0.96 33.73
C LEU A 236 -4.75 2.43 33.40
N PRO A 237 -4.39 3.24 34.41
CA PRO A 237 -4.27 4.68 34.25
C PRO A 237 -2.99 5.13 33.54
N TYR A 238 -1.94 4.29 33.54
CA TYR A 238 -0.62 4.71 33.06
C TYR A 238 0.01 3.71 32.09
N ILE A 239 0.76 4.30 31.16
CA ILE A 239 1.77 3.63 30.34
C ILE A 239 3.13 4.05 30.89
N TYR A 240 4.08 3.11 30.94
CA TYR A 240 5.47 3.42 31.23
C TYR A 240 6.35 3.00 30.03
N ILE A 241 7.35 3.83 29.73
CA ILE A 241 8.36 3.60 28.70
C ILE A 241 9.71 3.40 29.39
N GLY A 242 10.41 2.32 29.06
CA GLY A 242 11.70 1.97 29.63
C GLY A 242 11.66 1.39 31.05
N GLY A 243 10.46 1.06 31.57
CA GLY A 243 10.30 0.37 32.85
C GLY A 243 8.83 0.05 33.19
N ASP A 244 8.55 -0.26 34.46
CA ASP A 244 7.21 -0.54 35.01
C ASP A 244 6.88 0.39 36.19
N SER A 245 5.80 0.16 36.94
CA SER A 245 5.45 0.98 38.13
C SER A 245 6.52 1.02 39.23
N LYS A 246 7.61 0.26 39.09
CA LYS A 246 8.73 0.15 40.01
C LYS A 246 10.00 0.80 39.46
N LEU A 247 9.89 1.86 38.64
CA LEU A 247 10.98 2.68 38.05
C LEU A 247 12.15 3.10 38.99
N THR A 248 12.18 2.72 40.27
CA THR A 248 13.23 3.09 41.24
C THR A 248 14.05 1.90 41.77
N ALA A 249 13.75 0.67 41.35
CA ALA A 249 14.22 -0.54 42.03
C ALA A 249 15.60 -1.06 41.59
N GLU A 250 15.88 -1.15 40.29
CA GLU A 250 17.06 -1.85 39.75
C GLU A 250 17.68 -1.10 38.56
N GLU A 251 19.01 -1.10 38.47
CA GLU A 251 19.71 -0.60 37.28
C GLU A 251 19.57 -1.63 36.16
N THR A 252 19.21 -1.14 34.98
CA THR A 252 19.06 -1.96 33.78
C THR A 252 19.89 -1.30 32.65
N ASN A 253 20.03 -1.96 31.49
CA ASN A 253 20.85 -1.51 30.33
C ASN A 253 20.49 -0.10 29.79
N THR A 254 21.01 0.33 28.64
CA THR A 254 20.55 1.59 28.03
C THR A 254 19.65 1.25 26.84
N VAL A 255 18.54 1.99 26.70
CA VAL A 255 17.60 1.86 25.58
C VAL A 255 17.23 3.24 25.06
N SER A 256 17.06 3.34 23.74
CA SER A 256 16.47 4.50 23.09
C SER A 256 15.17 4.08 22.43
N ILE A 257 14.10 4.85 22.63
CA ILE A 257 12.75 4.56 22.11
C ILE A 257 12.22 5.77 21.35
N ASP A 258 11.57 5.52 20.22
CA ASP A 258 10.94 6.55 19.40
C ASP A 258 9.57 6.09 18.84
N ASN A 259 8.74 7.04 18.41
CA ASN A 259 7.53 6.83 17.62
C ASN A 259 6.52 5.85 18.26
N VAL A 260 6.31 5.96 19.57
CA VAL A 260 5.38 5.10 20.31
C VAL A 260 3.94 5.44 19.91
N THR A 261 3.30 4.54 19.18
CA THR A 261 1.94 4.73 18.64
C THR A 261 0.98 3.73 19.25
N LEU A 262 -0.17 4.22 19.69
CA LEU A 262 -1.25 3.42 20.28
C LEU A 262 -2.42 3.35 19.30
N ILE A 263 -2.81 2.13 18.93
CA ILE A 263 -3.86 1.87 17.94
C ILE A 263 -5.01 1.15 18.62
N ARG A 264 -6.22 1.72 18.47
CA ARG A 264 -7.46 1.11 18.91
C ARG A 264 -7.77 -0.10 18.04
N ASN A 265 -8.15 -1.23 18.65
CA ASN A 265 -8.55 -2.47 17.97
C ASN A 265 -7.40 -3.16 17.23
N MET A 266 -7.63 -3.58 15.98
CA MET A 266 -6.70 -4.41 15.21
C MET A 266 -5.90 -3.55 14.24
N MET A 267 -4.59 -3.77 14.19
CA MET A 267 -3.70 -3.30 13.14
C MET A 267 -4.05 -3.93 11.80
N GLU A 268 -3.71 -3.20 10.76
CA GLU A 268 -3.63 -3.66 9.38
C GLU A 268 -2.17 -3.87 9.00
N GLU A 269 -1.91 -4.53 7.88
CA GLU A 269 -0.57 -4.84 7.41
C GLU A 269 0.38 -3.64 7.41
N LYS A 270 -0.07 -2.49 6.89
CA LYS A 270 0.72 -1.25 6.85
C LYS A 270 1.16 -0.72 8.22
N ASP A 271 0.53 -1.15 9.31
CA ASP A 271 0.88 -0.66 10.65
C ASP A 271 1.99 -1.50 11.28
N TRP A 272 2.03 -2.82 11.02
CA TRP A 272 3.05 -3.72 11.58
C TRP A 272 4.18 -4.07 10.61
N ASN A 273 3.96 -3.96 9.30
CA ASN A 273 4.95 -4.23 8.25
C ASN A 273 5.89 -3.02 8.05
N LYS A 274 6.67 -2.69 9.10
CA LYS A 274 7.65 -1.59 9.10
C LYS A 274 9.02 -2.00 9.68
N THR A 275 10.06 -1.24 9.36
CA THR A 275 11.45 -1.32 9.86
C THR A 275 11.84 0.11 10.23
N ILE A 276 13.05 0.28 10.73
CA ILE A 276 13.61 1.59 10.96
C ILE A 276 14.10 2.17 9.62
N GLY A 277 13.77 3.45 9.37
CA GLY A 277 14.11 4.14 8.12
C GLY A 277 13.23 3.82 6.91
N GLY A 278 12.13 3.06 7.08
CA GLY A 278 11.19 2.74 6.00
C GLY A 278 10.15 1.68 6.37
N ASN A 279 9.19 1.39 5.49
CA ASN A 279 8.27 0.26 5.64
C ASN A 279 9.05 -1.06 5.48
N GLY A 280 9.63 -1.51 6.56
CA GLY A 280 10.21 -2.82 6.69
C GLY A 280 9.23 -3.95 6.60
N GLY A 281 9.18 -4.52 5.42
CA GLY A 281 9.48 -5.93 5.24
C GLY A 281 10.60 -6.00 4.22
N GLY A 282 11.84 -6.02 4.68
CA GLY A 282 13.00 -6.37 3.86
C GLY A 282 13.37 -7.83 4.10
N ASP A 283 12.81 -8.74 3.31
CA ASP A 283 13.69 -9.31 2.29
C ASP A 283 13.60 -8.28 1.17
N GLU A 284 14.70 -7.60 0.83
CA GLU A 284 14.77 -6.57 -0.22
C GLU A 284 13.43 -5.94 -0.64
N ALA A 285 13.08 -4.75 -0.11
CA ALA A 285 11.88 -3.97 -0.50
C ALA A 285 11.17 -4.55 -1.73
N PHE A 286 10.11 -5.34 -1.52
CA PHE A 286 9.57 -6.29 -2.51
C PHE A 286 9.90 -5.89 -3.95
N LYS A 287 10.89 -6.57 -4.54
CA LYS A 287 11.29 -6.26 -5.91
C LYS A 287 10.35 -6.95 -6.87
N ASN A 288 9.70 -6.17 -7.73
CA ASN A 288 8.90 -6.69 -8.84
C ASN A 288 9.75 -7.39 -9.91
N VAL A 289 11.08 -7.22 -9.89
CA VAL A 289 12.00 -7.95 -10.75
C VAL A 289 13.19 -8.48 -9.94
N GLU A 290 13.54 -9.73 -10.19
CA GLU A 290 14.76 -10.36 -9.69
C GLU A 290 15.65 -10.68 -10.89
N PHE A 291 16.75 -9.93 -11.00
CA PHE A 291 17.72 -10.07 -12.08
C PHE A 291 18.46 -11.40 -11.94
N VAL A 292 18.51 -12.18 -13.01
CA VAL A 292 19.06 -13.55 -12.97
C VAL A 292 20.56 -13.60 -13.26
N LYS A 293 21.14 -12.50 -13.74
CA LYS A 293 22.58 -12.39 -13.96
C LYS A 293 23.30 -12.22 -12.62
N GLU A 294 24.41 -12.93 -12.45
CA GLU A 294 25.21 -12.89 -11.22
C GLU A 294 25.76 -11.48 -10.90
N ASP A 295 25.93 -10.63 -11.91
CA ASP A 295 26.39 -9.25 -11.76
C ASP A 295 25.29 -8.27 -11.36
N GLY A 296 24.05 -8.74 -11.20
CA GLY A 296 22.90 -7.92 -10.81
C GLY A 296 22.42 -6.96 -11.91
N THR A 297 22.84 -7.15 -13.16
CA THR A 297 22.36 -6.35 -14.29
C THR A 297 21.11 -6.96 -14.94
N PRO A 298 20.25 -6.15 -15.58
CA PRO A 298 19.05 -6.66 -16.21
C PRO A 298 19.34 -7.51 -17.46
N THR A 299 18.45 -8.44 -17.74
CA THR A 299 18.42 -9.23 -18.97
C THR A 299 17.56 -8.51 -20.01
N THR A 300 18.21 -7.70 -20.85
CA THR A 300 17.54 -6.90 -21.89
C THR A 300 17.43 -7.60 -23.24
N GLU A 301 18.20 -8.66 -23.46
CA GLU A 301 18.11 -9.54 -24.63
C GLU A 301 17.97 -10.99 -24.15
N ILE A 302 16.96 -11.70 -24.66
CA ILE A 302 16.62 -13.06 -24.25
C ILE A 302 16.78 -13.98 -25.45
N GLY A 303 17.78 -14.86 -25.42
CA GLY A 303 18.14 -15.71 -26.55
C GLY A 303 19.38 -15.24 -27.30
N THR A 304 19.71 -15.93 -28.39
CA THR A 304 20.81 -15.55 -29.28
C THR A 304 20.27 -14.79 -30.48
N SER A 305 20.95 -13.71 -30.86
CA SER A 305 20.52 -12.81 -31.94
C SER A 305 20.45 -13.47 -33.33
N ASP A 306 20.97 -14.68 -33.48
CA ASP A 306 20.87 -15.50 -34.70
C ASP A 306 19.66 -16.45 -34.70
N CYS A 307 18.74 -16.30 -33.73
CA CYS A 307 17.55 -17.14 -33.55
C CYS A 307 17.90 -18.64 -33.40
N SER A 308 19.05 -18.98 -32.81
CA SER A 308 19.48 -20.37 -32.58
C SER A 308 19.28 -20.87 -31.15
N ALA A 309 18.76 -20.03 -30.24
CA ALA A 309 18.48 -20.40 -28.86
C ALA A 309 17.59 -21.64 -28.79
N ALA A 310 18.02 -22.66 -28.05
CA ALA A 310 17.24 -23.90 -27.90
C ALA A 310 16.18 -23.74 -26.81
N TRP A 311 15.05 -24.45 -26.97
CA TRP A 311 14.01 -24.56 -25.93
C TRP A 311 14.60 -24.76 -24.53
N TRP A 312 14.14 -23.93 -23.59
CA TRP A 312 14.49 -24.01 -22.17
C TRP A 312 15.96 -23.75 -21.82
N THR A 313 16.65 -22.93 -22.62
CA THR A 313 18.06 -22.56 -22.35
C THR A 313 18.28 -21.06 -22.14
N SER A 314 17.35 -20.22 -22.59
CA SER A 314 17.43 -18.76 -22.49
C SER A 314 16.15 -18.21 -21.86
N PHE A 315 16.32 -17.38 -20.83
CA PHE A 315 15.23 -16.89 -19.99
C PHE A 315 15.38 -15.40 -19.74
N SER A 316 14.27 -14.70 -19.52
CA SER A 316 14.31 -13.37 -18.89
C SER A 316 14.70 -13.43 -17.42
N ASP A 317 14.81 -12.25 -16.82
CA ASP A 317 14.71 -12.06 -15.37
C ASP A 317 13.37 -12.59 -14.82
N TYR A 318 13.29 -12.79 -13.52
CA TYR A 318 12.01 -13.15 -12.88
C TYR A 318 11.20 -11.90 -12.60
N TYR A 319 9.96 -11.87 -13.07
CA TYR A 319 9.00 -10.83 -12.71
C TYR A 319 8.10 -11.35 -11.59
N ARG A 320 8.21 -10.72 -10.42
CA ARG A 320 7.47 -11.09 -9.21
C ARG A 320 6.16 -10.32 -9.14
N ILE A 321 5.06 -11.06 -9.13
CA ILE A 321 3.69 -10.54 -9.18
C ILE A 321 3.04 -10.82 -7.82
N PRO A 322 2.82 -9.79 -6.98
CA PRO A 322 2.14 -9.96 -5.70
C PRO A 322 0.64 -10.19 -5.90
N ALA A 323 -0.05 -10.56 -4.82
CA ALA A 323 -1.51 -10.64 -4.82
C ALA A 323 -2.13 -9.31 -5.29
N ASN A 324 -3.09 -9.40 -6.20
CA ASN A 324 -3.75 -8.24 -6.84
C ASN A 324 -2.80 -7.28 -7.60
N GLY A 325 -1.57 -7.70 -7.88
CA GLY A 325 -0.61 -6.96 -8.68
C GLY A 325 -0.63 -7.34 -10.16
N SER A 326 0.03 -6.52 -10.97
CA SER A 326 0.25 -6.81 -12.38
C SER A 326 1.66 -6.39 -12.83
N ILE A 327 2.15 -7.05 -13.87
CA ILE A 327 3.40 -6.74 -14.55
C ILE A 327 3.08 -6.47 -16.02
N HIS A 328 3.57 -5.34 -16.53
CA HIS A 328 3.57 -4.98 -17.93
C HIS A 328 4.98 -5.12 -18.50
N LEU A 329 5.12 -5.83 -19.60
CA LEU A 329 6.36 -6.04 -20.35
C LEU A 329 6.16 -5.57 -21.78
N LYS A 330 7.12 -4.83 -22.29
CA LYS A 330 7.19 -4.47 -23.70
C LYS A 330 8.50 -4.97 -24.29
N PHE A 331 8.43 -5.62 -25.45
CA PHE A 331 9.61 -6.16 -26.12
C PHE A 331 9.41 -6.30 -27.63
N THR A 332 10.50 -6.39 -28.36
CA THR A 332 10.50 -6.76 -29.79
C THR A 332 10.78 -8.24 -29.93
N ASN A 333 9.93 -8.95 -30.66
CA ASN A 333 10.07 -10.37 -30.97
C ASN A 333 10.87 -10.55 -32.27
N HIS A 334 11.87 -11.42 -32.24
CA HIS A 334 12.60 -11.88 -33.43
C HIS A 334 12.54 -13.40 -33.52
N THR A 335 12.35 -13.93 -34.72
CA THR A 335 12.01 -15.33 -35.00
C THR A 335 12.81 -15.88 -36.17
N SER A 336 13.14 -17.17 -36.10
CA SER A 336 13.63 -17.93 -37.26
C SER A 336 12.54 -18.20 -38.31
N GLY A 337 11.25 -18.06 -37.94
CA GLY A 337 10.10 -18.35 -38.78
C GLY A 337 9.93 -19.83 -39.15
N ALA A 338 10.69 -20.74 -38.53
CA ALA A 338 10.68 -22.17 -38.85
C ALA A 338 9.40 -22.88 -38.37
N GLY A 339 8.95 -22.59 -37.16
CA GLY A 339 7.73 -23.08 -36.53
C GLY A 339 6.94 -21.96 -35.87
N ASN A 340 5.64 -22.19 -35.63
CA ASN A 340 4.75 -21.17 -35.05
C ASN A 340 5.17 -20.78 -33.62
N TRP A 341 5.80 -21.72 -32.90
CA TRP A 341 6.28 -21.54 -31.54
C TRP A 341 7.65 -20.86 -31.44
N ASN A 342 8.31 -20.59 -32.58
CA ASN A 342 9.62 -19.96 -32.58
C ASN A 342 9.54 -18.45 -32.34
N ASN A 343 8.94 -18.04 -31.24
CA ASN A 343 8.61 -16.66 -30.88
C ASN A 343 8.78 -16.49 -29.36
N TRP A 344 8.11 -15.52 -28.75
CA TRP A 344 8.01 -15.42 -27.31
C TRP A 344 7.17 -16.56 -26.71
N ASN A 345 7.60 -17.01 -25.53
CA ASN A 345 6.86 -17.94 -24.68
C ASN A 345 6.90 -17.39 -23.25
N LEU A 346 5.89 -17.69 -22.44
CA LEU A 346 5.76 -17.21 -21.07
C LEU A 346 5.51 -18.38 -20.13
N CYS A 347 6.30 -18.48 -19.06
CA CYS A 347 6.01 -19.36 -17.94
C CYS A 347 5.55 -18.56 -16.74
N LEU A 348 4.54 -19.09 -16.04
CA LEU A 348 4.14 -18.67 -14.71
C LEU A 348 4.39 -19.79 -13.71
N SER A 349 5.04 -19.48 -12.59
CA SER A 349 5.41 -20.42 -11.55
C SER A 349 5.13 -19.88 -10.15
N THR A 350 5.29 -20.75 -9.15
CA THR A 350 5.45 -20.34 -7.75
C THR A 350 6.61 -19.35 -7.59
N ASP A 351 6.61 -18.59 -6.49
CA ASP A 351 7.71 -17.67 -6.12
C ASP A 351 8.94 -18.41 -5.58
N ASP A 352 9.55 -19.21 -6.44
CA ASP A 352 10.84 -19.87 -6.20
C ASP A 352 11.69 -19.81 -7.47
N VAL A 353 13.01 -19.88 -7.32
CA VAL A 353 13.93 -19.98 -8.45
C VAL A 353 13.72 -21.28 -9.21
N ARG A 354 14.01 -21.30 -10.51
CA ARG A 354 13.93 -22.51 -11.36
C ARG A 354 14.78 -23.62 -10.75
N ASN A 355 14.22 -24.82 -10.64
CA ASN A 355 14.80 -25.98 -9.95
C ASN A 355 14.94 -25.84 -8.41
N GLY A 356 14.36 -24.79 -7.82
CA GLY A 356 14.19 -24.65 -6.37
C GLY A 356 13.23 -25.71 -5.81
N GLY A 357 13.29 -25.93 -4.49
CA GLY A 357 12.53 -27.00 -3.82
C GLY A 357 11.01 -26.81 -3.90
N ASN A 358 10.54 -25.57 -4.04
CA ASN A 358 9.13 -25.20 -4.14
C ASN A 358 8.75 -24.74 -5.56
N TYR A 359 9.65 -24.82 -6.53
CA TYR A 359 9.40 -24.41 -7.91
C TYR A 359 8.39 -25.35 -8.57
N LEU A 360 7.25 -24.78 -8.98
CA LEU A 360 6.20 -25.47 -9.70
C LEU A 360 5.65 -24.56 -10.80
N GLU A 361 5.44 -25.13 -11.97
CA GLU A 361 4.90 -24.43 -13.13
C GLU A 361 3.38 -24.49 -13.12
N TYR A 362 2.74 -23.32 -13.05
CA TYR A 362 1.30 -23.20 -13.24
C TYR A 362 0.95 -23.42 -14.71
N PHE A 363 1.64 -22.71 -15.60
CA PHE A 363 1.54 -22.92 -17.03
C PHE A 363 2.75 -22.39 -17.78
N VAL A 364 2.91 -22.90 -18.99
CA VAL A 364 3.70 -22.32 -20.06
C VAL A 364 2.76 -22.05 -21.22
N ILE A 365 2.73 -20.82 -21.73
CA ILE A 365 1.98 -20.43 -22.92
C ILE A 365 2.92 -19.88 -23.99
N ARG A 366 2.47 -19.95 -25.23
CA ARG A 366 3.23 -19.56 -26.42
C ARG A 366 2.42 -18.58 -27.25
N SER A 367 3.11 -17.82 -28.10
CA SER A 367 2.53 -16.83 -29.01
C SER A 367 1.63 -17.41 -30.13
N ASP A 368 1.36 -18.71 -30.14
CA ASP A 368 0.53 -19.38 -31.14
C ASP A 368 -0.76 -19.95 -30.53
N ALA A 369 -1.24 -19.32 -29.45
CA ALA A 369 -2.40 -19.69 -28.65
C ALA A 369 -2.37 -21.13 -28.15
N PHE A 370 -1.17 -21.63 -27.79
CA PHE A 370 -0.95 -22.97 -27.27
C PHE A 370 -0.15 -22.94 -25.97
N GLY A 371 -0.27 -23.99 -25.15
CA GLY A 371 0.46 -24.10 -23.90
C GLY A 371 0.25 -25.44 -23.20
N TRP A 372 0.79 -25.54 -21.99
CA TRP A 372 0.63 -26.69 -21.10
C TRP A 372 0.88 -26.29 -19.64
N GLY A 373 0.63 -27.21 -18.70
CA GLY A 373 0.84 -27.02 -17.28
C GLY A 373 -0.41 -27.30 -16.45
N ASN A 374 -0.25 -27.31 -15.12
CA ASN A 374 -1.29 -27.72 -14.18
C ASN A 374 -2.54 -26.83 -14.28
N SER A 375 -2.34 -25.52 -14.32
CA SER A 375 -3.42 -24.53 -14.46
C SER A 375 -3.82 -24.30 -15.90
N TYR A 376 -2.99 -24.70 -16.87
CA TYR A 376 -3.34 -24.57 -18.29
C TYR A 376 -4.59 -25.38 -18.65
N ALA A 377 -4.71 -26.59 -18.10
CA ALA A 377 -5.83 -27.50 -18.39
C ALA A 377 -7.21 -26.94 -18.00
N SER A 378 -7.26 -26.04 -17.01
CA SER A 378 -8.47 -25.33 -16.58
C SER A 378 -8.56 -23.91 -17.13
N GLY A 379 -7.57 -23.48 -17.92
CA GLY A 379 -7.49 -22.16 -18.50
C GLY A 379 -8.43 -21.96 -19.69
N LYS A 380 -8.55 -20.71 -20.12
CA LYS A 380 -9.37 -20.28 -21.26
C LYS A 380 -8.58 -19.35 -22.15
N TRP A 381 -8.68 -19.59 -23.45
CA TRP A 381 -8.13 -18.73 -24.49
C TRP A 381 -9.22 -17.88 -25.13
N ASP A 382 -8.85 -16.65 -25.45
CA ASP A 382 -9.54 -15.76 -26.36
C ASP A 382 -8.45 -15.07 -27.22
N ASN A 383 -8.69 -14.92 -28.52
CA ASN A 383 -7.72 -14.29 -29.41
C ASN A 383 -8.38 -13.58 -30.58
N GLU A 384 -7.68 -12.58 -31.10
CA GLU A 384 -8.11 -11.77 -32.24
C GLU A 384 -6.98 -11.65 -33.26
N GLY A 385 -7.34 -11.70 -34.54
CA GLY A 385 -6.39 -11.56 -35.66
C GLY A 385 -5.62 -12.83 -36.03
N TYR A 386 -5.76 -13.92 -35.26
CA TYR A 386 -5.00 -15.18 -35.42
C TYR A 386 -5.39 -16.00 -36.66
N PRO A 387 -4.44 -16.78 -37.23
CA PRO A 387 -4.68 -17.64 -38.37
C PRO A 387 -5.75 -18.72 -38.16
N ALA A 388 -6.56 -18.96 -39.19
CA ALA A 388 -7.57 -20.04 -39.22
C ALA A 388 -7.14 -21.27 -40.04
N ASN A 389 -6.03 -21.18 -40.79
CA ASN A 389 -5.53 -22.25 -41.67
C ASN A 389 -4.00 -22.18 -41.87
N ASP A 390 -3.42 -23.24 -42.45
CA ASP A 390 -1.96 -23.41 -42.59
C ASP A 390 -1.28 -22.30 -43.42
N ASN A 391 -1.96 -21.75 -44.43
CA ASN A 391 -1.41 -20.67 -45.25
C ASN A 391 -1.28 -19.39 -44.44
N GLU A 392 -2.30 -19.06 -43.64
CA GLU A 392 -2.25 -17.92 -42.73
C GLU A 392 -1.22 -18.13 -41.61
N TRP A 393 -1.04 -19.36 -41.13
CA TRP A 393 0.05 -19.67 -40.20
C TRP A 393 1.43 -19.47 -40.81
N ALA A 394 1.59 -19.72 -42.11
CA ALA A 394 2.83 -19.41 -42.82
C ALA A 394 3.12 -17.90 -42.88
N VAL A 395 2.07 -17.08 -43.01
CA VAL A 395 2.18 -15.62 -42.95
C VAL A 395 2.51 -15.16 -41.52
N PHE A 396 1.82 -15.68 -40.52
CA PHE A 396 2.09 -15.37 -39.10
C PHE A 396 3.56 -15.56 -38.73
N ARG A 397 4.19 -16.66 -39.17
CA ARG A 397 5.62 -16.91 -38.91
C ARG A 397 6.56 -15.86 -39.50
N GLN A 398 6.15 -15.17 -40.55
CA GLN A 398 6.91 -14.06 -41.14
C GLN A 398 6.55 -12.73 -40.48
N ASP A 399 5.27 -12.49 -40.23
CA ASP A 399 4.76 -11.24 -39.65
C ASP A 399 5.31 -10.97 -38.24
N MET A 400 5.58 -12.03 -37.47
CA MET A 400 6.10 -11.93 -36.10
C MET A 400 7.58 -11.45 -36.02
N GLU A 401 8.32 -11.44 -37.13
CA GLU A 401 9.69 -10.90 -37.15
C GLU A 401 9.69 -9.37 -36.98
N GLY A 402 10.31 -8.91 -35.91
CA GLY A 402 10.33 -7.50 -35.51
C GLY A 402 9.01 -6.99 -34.94
N ALA A 403 8.07 -7.87 -34.59
CA ALA A 403 6.81 -7.46 -33.98
C ALA A 403 7.04 -6.89 -32.57
N LYS A 404 6.42 -5.74 -32.27
CA LYS A 404 6.42 -5.15 -30.92
C LYS A 404 5.30 -5.78 -30.11
N VAL A 405 5.63 -6.36 -28.98
CA VAL A 405 4.69 -7.06 -28.11
C VAL A 405 4.50 -6.27 -26.82
N ASP A 406 3.25 -5.89 -26.56
CA ASP A 406 2.80 -5.31 -25.30
C ASP A 406 2.08 -6.42 -24.51
N MET A 407 2.67 -6.85 -23.39
CA MET A 407 2.18 -7.96 -22.58
C MET A 407 1.87 -7.52 -21.15
N THR A 408 0.64 -7.76 -20.70
CA THR A 408 0.23 -7.56 -19.31
C THR A 408 -0.11 -8.89 -18.66
N ILE A 409 0.48 -9.15 -17.50
CA ILE A 409 0.22 -10.32 -16.66
C ILE A 409 -0.40 -9.77 -15.37
N SER A 410 -1.67 -10.08 -15.15
CA SER A 410 -2.45 -9.55 -14.03
C SER A 410 -2.98 -10.66 -13.15
N ARG A 411 -2.96 -10.42 -11.84
CA ARG A 411 -3.45 -11.33 -10.82
C ARG A 411 -4.60 -10.67 -10.07
N SER A 412 -5.69 -11.40 -9.86
CA SER A 412 -6.84 -10.94 -9.07
C SER A 412 -7.40 -12.11 -8.27
N GLY A 413 -7.20 -12.10 -6.96
CA GLY A 413 -7.45 -13.27 -6.12
C GLY A 413 -6.70 -14.50 -6.66
N THR A 414 -7.41 -15.58 -6.95
CA THR A 414 -6.85 -16.82 -7.50
C THR A 414 -6.80 -16.85 -9.04
N ASN A 415 -7.13 -15.78 -9.75
CA ASN A 415 -7.14 -15.77 -11.22
C ASN A 415 -5.95 -15.01 -11.78
N ILE A 416 -5.35 -15.58 -12.81
CA ILE A 416 -4.33 -14.94 -13.64
C ILE A 416 -4.93 -14.64 -15.00
N LYS A 417 -4.64 -13.45 -15.52
CA LYS A 417 -4.98 -13.03 -16.87
C LYS A 417 -3.73 -12.49 -17.55
N VAL A 418 -3.34 -13.13 -18.64
CA VAL A 418 -2.31 -12.66 -19.56
C VAL A 418 -2.99 -12.05 -20.78
N VAL A 419 -2.60 -10.85 -21.16
CA VAL A 419 -2.98 -10.20 -22.42
C VAL A 419 -1.70 -9.86 -23.15
N ALA A 420 -1.52 -10.34 -24.39
CA ALA A 420 -0.39 -10.00 -25.23
C ALA A 420 -0.90 -9.46 -26.57
N VAL A 421 -0.43 -8.27 -26.95
CA VAL A 421 -0.76 -7.61 -28.22
C VAL A 421 0.52 -7.47 -29.02
N ALA A 422 0.65 -8.25 -30.10
CA ALA A 422 1.76 -8.16 -31.03
C ALA A 422 1.39 -7.29 -32.22
N THR A 423 2.07 -6.16 -32.38
CA THR A 423 1.96 -5.26 -33.54
C THR A 423 3.13 -5.52 -34.48
N CYS A 424 2.84 -6.14 -35.61
CA CYS A 424 3.81 -6.50 -36.64
C CYS A 424 4.28 -5.27 -37.43
N THR A 425 5.44 -5.37 -38.07
CA THR A 425 6.02 -4.27 -38.86
C THR A 425 5.16 -3.83 -40.05
N ASN A 426 4.28 -4.71 -40.53
CA ASN A 426 3.30 -4.45 -41.58
C ASN A 426 1.97 -3.84 -41.05
N GLY A 427 1.86 -3.58 -39.75
CA GLY A 427 0.66 -3.06 -39.10
C GLY A 427 -0.39 -4.11 -38.74
N LYS A 428 -0.17 -5.39 -39.05
CA LYS A 428 -1.02 -6.49 -38.58
C LYS A 428 -0.92 -6.59 -37.05
N VAL A 429 -2.06 -6.80 -36.39
CA VAL A 429 -2.13 -6.99 -34.94
C VAL A 429 -2.64 -8.38 -34.62
N TYR A 430 -1.97 -9.05 -33.69
CA TYR A 430 -2.36 -10.31 -33.09
C TYR A 430 -2.56 -10.11 -31.59
N THR A 431 -3.76 -10.36 -31.09
CA THR A 431 -4.07 -10.23 -29.66
C THR A 431 -4.39 -11.58 -29.07
N GLU A 432 -3.71 -11.93 -27.99
CA GLU A 432 -3.94 -13.14 -27.20
C GLU A 432 -4.37 -12.79 -25.80
N ARG A 433 -5.34 -13.55 -25.28
CA ARG A 433 -5.82 -13.44 -23.91
C ARG A 433 -5.92 -14.84 -23.33
N PHE A 434 -5.21 -15.07 -22.24
CA PHE A 434 -5.23 -16.33 -21.52
C PHE A 434 -5.59 -16.10 -20.07
N THR A 435 -6.59 -16.84 -19.57
CA THR A 435 -6.96 -16.82 -18.15
C THR A 435 -6.83 -18.20 -17.54
N ALA A 436 -6.25 -18.30 -16.35
CA ALA A 436 -6.11 -19.56 -15.62
C ALA A 436 -6.14 -19.34 -14.10
N PRO A 437 -6.58 -20.34 -13.31
CA PRO A 437 -6.53 -20.26 -11.85
C PRO A 437 -5.12 -20.52 -11.30
N CYS A 438 -4.81 -19.99 -10.12
CA CYS A 438 -3.67 -20.36 -9.26
C CYS A 438 -4.21 -20.85 -7.90
N ASN A 439 -3.34 -21.42 -7.06
CA ASN A 439 -3.77 -22.23 -5.92
C ASN A 439 -4.08 -21.39 -4.67
N ASP A 440 -3.34 -20.33 -4.43
CA ASP A 440 -3.55 -19.41 -3.30
C ASP A 440 -3.93 -18.03 -3.84
N ALA A 441 -4.75 -17.25 -3.14
CA ALA A 441 -5.09 -15.87 -3.51
C ALA A 441 -4.00 -14.86 -3.11
N ASN A 442 -3.16 -15.22 -2.12
CA ASN A 442 -2.20 -14.33 -1.49
C ASN A 442 -0.74 -14.64 -1.86
N GLU A 443 -0.47 -15.72 -2.57
CA GLU A 443 0.91 -16.05 -3.00
C GLU A 443 1.45 -15.00 -3.98
N VAL A 444 2.75 -14.71 -3.85
CA VAL A 444 3.53 -14.09 -4.92
C VAL A 444 3.76 -15.15 -5.99
N LEU A 445 3.71 -14.75 -7.27
CA LEU A 445 4.07 -15.60 -8.39
C LEU A 445 5.29 -15.05 -9.12
N ARG A 446 5.99 -15.93 -9.83
CA ARG A 446 7.01 -15.52 -10.80
C ARG A 446 6.49 -15.73 -12.22
N ALA A 447 6.75 -14.75 -13.06
CA ALA A 447 6.64 -14.87 -14.51
C ALA A 447 8.03 -14.73 -15.13
N PHE A 448 8.29 -15.45 -16.23
CA PHE A 448 9.50 -15.24 -17.02
C PHE A 448 9.27 -15.66 -18.48
N LEU A 449 9.94 -14.95 -19.40
CA LEU A 449 9.90 -15.22 -20.83
C LEU A 449 10.92 -16.29 -21.20
N ILE A 450 10.59 -17.12 -22.19
CA ILE A 450 11.43 -18.15 -22.78
C ILE A 450 11.40 -18.01 -24.31
N VAL A 451 12.50 -18.39 -24.95
CA VAL A 451 12.63 -18.43 -26.42
C VAL A 451 13.09 -19.81 -26.89
N ASP A 452 12.77 -20.13 -28.15
CA ASP A 452 13.18 -21.33 -28.87
C ASP A 452 13.19 -21.00 -30.35
N GLY A 453 14.35 -21.03 -31.02
CA GLY A 453 14.48 -20.57 -32.39
C GLY A 453 14.13 -19.08 -32.59
N SER A 454 14.27 -18.27 -31.54
CA SER A 454 13.89 -16.85 -31.45
C SER A 454 14.79 -16.10 -30.47
N TYR A 455 14.70 -14.77 -30.47
CA TYR A 455 15.19 -13.93 -29.38
C TYR A 455 14.29 -12.71 -29.15
N LEU A 456 14.34 -12.12 -27.97
CA LEU A 456 13.55 -10.94 -27.60
C LEU A 456 14.48 -9.78 -27.20
N VAL A 457 14.08 -8.55 -27.51
CA VAL A 457 14.74 -7.32 -27.04
C VAL A 457 13.75 -6.54 -26.19
N MET A 458 14.03 -6.41 -24.90
CA MET A 458 13.15 -5.71 -23.95
C MET A 458 13.21 -4.19 -24.17
N ASP A 459 12.05 -3.53 -24.17
CA ASP A 459 11.94 -2.08 -24.06
C ASP A 459 11.81 -1.72 -22.58
N THR A 460 12.96 -1.55 -21.92
CA THR A 460 13.04 -1.40 -20.46
C THR A 460 12.30 -0.17 -19.94
N ASN A 461 12.16 0.88 -20.76
CA ASN A 461 11.45 2.11 -20.37
C ASN A 461 9.94 1.92 -20.30
N GLU A 462 9.41 0.89 -20.95
CA GLU A 462 7.98 0.58 -21.03
C GLU A 462 7.63 -0.71 -20.23
N CYS A 463 8.58 -1.21 -19.45
CA CYS A 463 8.39 -2.34 -18.55
C CYS A 463 8.12 -1.84 -17.12
N GLN A 464 6.98 -2.21 -16.55
CA GLN A 464 6.52 -1.65 -15.29
C GLN A 464 5.71 -2.65 -14.44
N ALA A 465 5.84 -2.53 -13.13
CA ALA A 465 4.86 -3.08 -12.19
C ALA A 465 3.66 -2.15 -12.11
N GLN A 466 2.46 -2.72 -12.13
CA GLN A 466 1.21 -1.98 -12.12
C GLN A 466 0.41 -2.33 -10.87
N SER A 467 -0.06 -1.28 -10.18
CA SER A 467 -0.99 -1.39 -9.05
C SER A 467 -2.27 -0.66 -9.40
N ALA A 468 -3.41 -1.36 -9.33
CA ALA A 468 -4.70 -0.74 -9.64
C ALA A 468 -4.96 0.47 -8.72
N VAL A 469 -5.54 1.52 -9.29
CA VAL A 469 -5.99 2.69 -8.55
C VAL A 469 -7.49 2.57 -8.35
N GLU A 470 -7.96 2.87 -7.13
CA GLU A 470 -9.38 2.89 -6.85
C GLU A 470 -10.05 4.03 -7.63
N VAL A 471 -11.13 3.71 -8.34
CA VAL A 471 -11.98 4.68 -9.03
C VAL A 471 -13.35 4.62 -8.39
N THR A 472 -13.68 5.64 -7.60
CA THR A 472 -14.98 5.78 -6.93
C THR A 472 -15.96 6.60 -7.78
N ALA A 473 -15.45 7.58 -8.54
CA ALA A 473 -16.21 8.36 -9.50
C ALA A 473 -16.08 7.77 -10.91
N SER A 474 -16.93 6.80 -11.24
CA SER A 474 -16.91 6.14 -12.56
C SER A 474 -17.44 7.01 -13.71
N GLU A 475 -18.22 8.05 -13.40
CA GLU A 475 -18.68 9.06 -14.35
C GLU A 475 -18.35 10.45 -13.79
N ILE A 476 -17.78 11.32 -14.61
CA ILE A 476 -17.37 12.67 -14.24
C ILE A 476 -18.13 13.66 -15.11
N GLY A 477 -18.97 14.51 -14.51
CA GLY A 477 -19.86 15.38 -15.25
C GLY A 477 -21.29 14.85 -15.33
N THR A 478 -22.07 15.42 -16.23
CA THR A 478 -23.44 14.97 -16.51
C THR A 478 -23.51 14.44 -17.93
N SER A 479 -24.18 13.31 -18.13
CA SER A 479 -24.32 12.65 -19.44
C SER A 479 -24.98 13.50 -20.54
N ASP A 480 -25.61 14.62 -20.19
CA ASP A 480 -26.13 15.61 -21.13
C ASP A 480 -25.10 16.68 -21.55
N CYS A 481 -23.83 16.53 -21.16
CA CYS A 481 -22.73 17.45 -21.42
C CYS A 481 -23.00 18.89 -20.91
N SER A 482 -23.76 19.04 -19.81
CA SER A 482 -24.10 20.36 -19.23
C SER A 482 -23.22 20.77 -18.04
N ALA A 483 -22.27 19.91 -17.63
CA ALA A 483 -21.33 20.22 -16.55
C ALA A 483 -20.57 21.53 -16.85
N ALA A 484 -20.57 22.46 -15.90
CA ALA A 484 -19.88 23.73 -16.03
C ALA A 484 -18.41 23.61 -15.60
N TRP A 485 -17.54 24.41 -16.21
CA TRP A 485 -16.14 24.56 -15.81
C TRP A 485 -15.96 24.60 -14.28
N TRP A 486 -15.08 23.74 -13.78
CA TRP A 486 -14.66 23.68 -12.38
C TRP A 486 -15.77 23.33 -11.37
N THR A 487 -16.77 22.53 -11.78
CA THR A 487 -17.84 22.08 -10.89
C THR A 487 -17.90 20.57 -10.68
N GLN A 488 -17.28 19.79 -11.56
CA GLN A 488 -17.27 18.32 -11.54
C GLN A 488 -15.84 17.82 -11.76
N PHE A 489 -15.46 16.80 -11.00
CA PHE A 489 -14.07 16.35 -10.90
C PHE A 489 -14.02 14.83 -10.74
N SER A 490 -12.95 14.21 -11.24
CA SER A 490 -12.63 12.83 -10.87
C SER A 490 -12.23 12.70 -9.40
N ASP A 491 -11.97 11.46 -8.99
CA ASP A 491 -11.16 11.17 -7.81
C ASP A 491 -9.80 11.89 -7.88
N TYR A 492 -9.19 12.08 -6.72
CA TYR A 492 -7.92 12.79 -6.55
C TYR A 492 -6.77 11.79 -6.47
N PHE A 493 -6.22 11.44 -7.63
CA PHE A 493 -5.28 10.33 -7.78
C PHE A 493 -3.87 10.72 -7.35
N GLN A 494 -3.22 9.89 -6.52
CA GLN A 494 -1.83 10.10 -6.11
C GLN A 494 -0.85 9.67 -7.18
N ILE A 495 0.25 10.42 -7.32
CA ILE A 495 1.37 10.08 -8.19
C ILE A 495 2.66 10.12 -7.35
N PRO A 496 3.12 8.96 -6.86
CA PRO A 496 4.39 8.85 -6.15
C PRO A 496 5.58 9.32 -6.99
N SER A 497 6.64 9.76 -6.31
CA SER A 497 7.91 10.04 -7.00
C SER A 497 8.43 8.79 -7.72
N GLY A 498 8.99 8.99 -8.93
CA GLY A 498 9.52 7.93 -9.78
C GLY A 498 8.47 6.97 -10.37
N ALA A 499 7.19 7.25 -10.20
CA ALA A 499 6.08 6.44 -10.72
C ALA A 499 5.31 7.17 -11.83
N SER A 500 4.37 6.46 -12.45
CA SER A 500 3.38 6.99 -13.36
C SER A 500 1.97 6.71 -12.85
N LEU A 501 1.03 7.58 -13.17
CA LEU A 501 -0.41 7.34 -13.09
C LEU A 501 -0.92 7.14 -14.51
N HIS A 502 -1.64 6.05 -14.74
CA HIS A 502 -2.36 5.81 -15.97
C HIS A 502 -3.87 5.85 -15.71
N LEU A 503 -4.60 6.56 -16.56
CA LEU A 503 -6.05 6.72 -16.52
C LEU A 503 -6.62 6.36 -17.90
N GLY A 504 -7.41 5.30 -17.95
CA GLY A 504 -8.24 4.96 -19.10
C GLY A 504 -9.68 5.46 -18.91
N PHE A 505 -10.21 6.16 -19.91
CA PHE A 505 -11.61 6.64 -19.88
C PHE A 505 -12.16 6.88 -21.29
N THR A 506 -13.49 7.00 -21.40
CA THR A 506 -14.17 7.44 -22.62
C THR A 506 -14.57 8.90 -22.48
N ASN A 507 -14.18 9.73 -23.45
CA ASN A 507 -14.56 11.13 -23.54
C ASN A 507 -15.88 11.30 -24.27
N HIS A 508 -16.78 12.12 -23.71
CA HIS A 508 -18.00 12.57 -24.35
C HIS A 508 -18.09 14.10 -24.32
N THR A 509 -18.51 14.70 -25.42
CA THR A 509 -18.44 16.13 -25.69
C THR A 509 -19.74 16.67 -26.26
N SER A 510 -20.09 17.90 -25.86
CA SER A 510 -21.14 18.67 -26.52
C SER A 510 -20.78 19.11 -27.95
N GLY A 511 -19.49 19.07 -28.31
CA GLY A 511 -18.96 19.57 -29.58
C GLY A 511 -19.02 21.10 -29.75
N GLY A 512 -19.42 21.85 -28.71
CA GLY A 512 -19.59 23.31 -28.76
C GLY A 512 -18.29 24.09 -28.95
N GLY A 513 -17.22 23.66 -28.27
CA GLY A 513 -15.88 24.24 -28.30
C GLY A 513 -14.79 23.18 -28.16
N ASN A 514 -13.56 23.49 -28.54
CA ASN A 514 -12.44 22.53 -28.53
C ASN A 514 -12.12 22.02 -27.12
N TRP A 515 -12.35 22.89 -26.15
CA TRP A 515 -12.15 22.63 -24.73
C TRP A 515 -13.28 21.82 -24.08
N ASN A 516 -14.37 21.55 -24.79
CA ASN A 516 -15.50 20.79 -24.26
C ASN A 516 -15.23 19.29 -24.27
N ASN A 517 -14.09 18.88 -23.74
CA ASN A 517 -13.56 17.52 -23.72
C ASN A 517 -12.94 17.27 -22.34
N TRP A 518 -12.03 16.31 -22.23
CA TRP A 518 -11.25 16.12 -21.02
C TRP A 518 -10.30 17.30 -20.75
N ASN A 519 -10.13 17.60 -19.47
CA ASN A 519 -9.14 18.52 -18.93
C ASN A 519 -8.45 17.84 -17.75
N LEU A 520 -7.17 18.10 -17.54
CA LEU A 520 -6.34 17.51 -16.50
C LEU A 520 -5.73 18.61 -15.63
N CYS A 521 -5.83 18.47 -14.31
CA CYS A 521 -5.04 19.25 -13.37
C CYS A 521 -4.01 18.35 -12.69
N VAL A 522 -2.78 18.87 -12.52
CA VAL A 522 -1.76 18.29 -11.63
C VAL A 522 -1.40 19.30 -10.55
N SER A 523 -1.42 18.86 -9.30
CA SER A 523 -1.32 19.69 -8.10
C SER A 523 -0.45 19.05 -7.02
N THR A 524 -0.18 19.81 -5.95
CA THR A 524 0.45 19.32 -4.72
C THR A 524 -0.41 18.25 -4.03
N ASP A 525 0.21 17.38 -3.21
CA ASP A 525 -0.49 16.41 -2.37
C ASP A 525 -1.12 17.05 -1.12
N ASP A 526 -1.99 18.02 -1.35
CA ASP A 526 -2.86 18.61 -0.33
C ASP A 526 -4.32 18.56 -0.81
N GLU A 527 -5.27 18.59 0.12
CA GLU A 527 -6.69 18.62 -0.20
C GLU A 527 -7.03 19.84 -1.06
N ARG A 528 -7.95 19.68 -2.01
CA ARG A 528 -8.37 20.79 -2.87
C ARG A 528 -8.93 21.94 -2.02
N ALA A 529 -8.38 23.14 -2.22
CA ALA A 529 -8.64 24.35 -1.43
C ALA A 529 -8.08 24.33 0.02
N GLY A 530 -7.21 23.36 0.33
CA GLY A 530 -6.36 23.37 1.53
C GLY A 530 -5.31 24.48 1.46
N GLY A 531 -4.70 24.78 2.62
CA GLY A 531 -3.76 25.89 2.77
C GLY A 531 -2.49 25.77 1.92
N ASN A 532 -2.03 24.54 1.63
CA ASN A 532 -0.84 24.28 0.80
C ASN A 532 -1.20 23.68 -0.56
N TYR A 533 -2.48 23.70 -0.94
CA TYR A 533 -2.89 23.30 -2.29
C TYR A 533 -2.38 24.31 -3.31
N SER A 534 -1.66 23.82 -4.31
CA SER A 534 -1.21 24.59 -5.46
C SER A 534 -1.30 23.76 -6.74
N GLU A 535 -1.60 24.44 -7.84
CA GLU A 535 -1.73 23.83 -9.17
C GLU A 535 -0.44 24.05 -9.95
N TYR A 536 0.23 22.96 -10.30
CA TYR A 536 1.36 23.01 -11.20
C TYR A 536 0.89 23.42 -12.59
N PHE A 537 -0.14 22.74 -13.09
CA PHE A 537 -0.79 23.10 -14.33
C PHE A 537 -2.19 22.49 -14.45
N VAL A 538 -3.00 23.16 -15.27
CA VAL A 538 -4.21 22.63 -15.88
C VAL A 538 -3.96 22.60 -17.38
N ILE A 539 -4.17 21.45 -18.01
CA ILE A 539 -4.11 21.27 -19.46
C ILE A 539 -5.43 20.72 -19.99
N ARG A 540 -5.65 20.93 -21.29
CA ARG A 540 -6.87 20.53 -21.99
C ARG A 540 -6.48 19.77 -23.25
N SER A 541 -7.35 18.87 -23.67
CA SER A 541 -7.25 18.06 -24.91
C SER A 541 -7.01 18.84 -26.21
N ASP A 542 -7.12 20.17 -26.21
CA ASP A 542 -6.88 21.01 -27.38
C ASP A 542 -5.48 21.66 -27.37
N ALA A 543 -4.51 21.03 -26.71
CA ALA A 543 -3.13 21.49 -26.55
C ALA A 543 -3.00 22.90 -25.94
N PHE A 544 -3.90 23.23 -25.00
CA PHE A 544 -3.91 24.51 -24.28
C PHE A 544 -3.94 24.29 -22.76
N GLY A 545 -3.47 25.26 -21.98
CA GLY A 545 -3.45 25.17 -20.52
C GLY A 545 -2.97 26.43 -19.82
N TRP A 546 -2.81 26.34 -18.50
CA TRP A 546 -2.27 27.39 -17.63
C TRP A 546 -1.77 26.79 -16.31
N GLY A 547 -1.16 27.61 -15.45
CA GLY A 547 -0.69 27.21 -14.12
C GLY A 547 0.76 27.60 -13.86
N GLY A 548 1.24 27.38 -12.63
CA GLY A 548 2.56 27.85 -12.18
C GLY A 548 3.72 27.31 -13.02
N SER A 549 3.68 26.02 -13.35
CA SER A 549 4.69 25.33 -14.15
C SER A 549 4.37 25.29 -15.64
N TYR A 550 3.14 25.65 -16.05
CA TYR A 550 2.73 25.62 -17.44
C TYR A 550 3.59 26.53 -18.33
N ALA A 551 3.97 27.72 -17.82
CA ALA A 551 4.77 28.68 -18.57
C ALA A 551 6.18 28.16 -18.95
N SER A 552 6.73 27.23 -18.16
CA SER A 552 7.97 26.52 -18.46
C SER A 552 7.77 25.21 -19.23
N GLY A 553 6.52 24.84 -19.49
CA GLY A 553 6.16 23.59 -20.12
C GLY A 553 6.44 23.53 -21.61
N LYS A 554 6.48 22.31 -22.15
CA LYS A 554 6.72 22.03 -23.57
C LYS A 554 5.61 21.13 -24.11
N TRP A 555 5.09 21.48 -25.28
CA TRP A 555 4.11 20.72 -26.02
C TRP A 555 4.74 19.97 -27.19
N ASP A 556 4.26 18.76 -27.42
CA ASP A 556 4.44 17.97 -28.62
C ASP A 556 3.13 17.24 -28.92
N ASN A 557 2.76 17.09 -30.19
CA ASN A 557 1.53 16.40 -30.55
C ASN A 557 1.62 15.73 -31.93
N GLU A 558 0.75 14.74 -32.14
CA GLU A 558 0.65 13.98 -33.37
C GLU A 558 -0.82 13.82 -33.78
N GLY A 559 -1.11 13.99 -35.07
CA GLY A 559 -2.47 13.90 -35.61
C GLY A 559 -3.35 15.14 -35.38
N TYR A 560 -2.86 16.15 -34.64
CA TYR A 560 -3.63 17.32 -34.25
C TYR A 560 -3.93 18.29 -35.41
N PRO A 561 -5.05 19.04 -35.33
CA PRO A 561 -5.44 20.02 -36.35
C PRO A 561 -4.42 21.13 -36.61
N ALA A 562 -4.25 21.50 -37.88
CA ALA A 562 -3.40 22.62 -38.32
C ALA A 562 -4.19 23.86 -38.75
N ASN A 563 -5.52 23.77 -38.89
CA ASN A 563 -6.39 24.84 -39.35
C ASN A 563 -7.82 24.73 -38.77
N ASP A 564 -8.63 25.75 -38.98
CA ASP A 564 -9.97 25.87 -38.38
C ASP A 564 -10.96 24.77 -38.81
N ASP A 565 -10.86 24.29 -40.06
CA ASP A 565 -11.73 23.23 -40.58
C ASP A 565 -11.40 21.90 -39.87
N GLU A 566 -10.11 21.58 -39.72
CA GLU A 566 -9.66 20.40 -38.98
C GLU A 566 -10.01 20.51 -37.48
N TRP A 567 -9.99 21.70 -36.89
CA TRP A 567 -10.46 21.92 -35.52
C TRP A 567 -11.97 21.70 -35.39
N ALA A 568 -12.76 22.02 -36.40
CA ALA A 568 -14.18 21.71 -36.42
C ALA A 568 -14.43 20.19 -36.45
N GLU A 569 -13.61 19.44 -37.20
CA GLU A 569 -13.65 17.97 -37.20
C GLU A 569 -13.19 17.37 -35.86
N PHE A 570 -12.13 17.91 -35.24
CA PHE A 570 -11.63 17.46 -33.95
C PHE A 570 -12.74 17.40 -32.89
N ARG A 571 -13.51 18.49 -32.75
CA ARG A 571 -14.62 18.57 -31.77
C ARG A 571 -15.67 17.49 -31.96
N GLN A 572 -15.89 17.03 -33.19
CA GLN A 572 -16.85 15.97 -33.49
C GLN A 572 -16.23 14.58 -33.28
N ASN A 573 -14.97 14.41 -33.69
CA ASN A 573 -14.27 13.14 -33.58
C ASN A 573 -14.03 12.70 -32.13
N MET A 574 -13.93 13.65 -31.20
CA MET A 574 -13.71 13.39 -29.77
C MET A 574 -14.92 12.79 -29.06
N GLU A 575 -16.11 12.80 -29.67
CA GLU A 575 -17.28 12.13 -29.10
C GLU A 575 -17.12 10.61 -29.10
N GLY A 576 -17.14 10.02 -27.89
CA GLY A 576 -16.93 8.60 -27.67
C GLY A 576 -15.48 8.16 -27.86
N ALA A 577 -14.52 9.09 -27.91
CA ALA A 577 -13.10 8.74 -28.03
C ALA A 577 -12.61 8.02 -26.76
N LYS A 578 -11.88 6.92 -26.93
CA LYS A 578 -11.17 6.26 -25.83
C LYS A 578 -9.86 6.97 -25.59
N VAL A 579 -9.60 7.36 -24.35
CA VAL A 579 -8.41 8.10 -23.95
C VAL A 579 -7.59 7.25 -23.00
N ASP A 580 -6.35 6.99 -23.40
CA ASP A 580 -5.30 6.37 -22.60
C ASP A 580 -4.34 7.47 -22.18
N MET A 581 -4.42 7.91 -20.91
CA MET A 581 -3.63 9.02 -20.40
C MET A 581 -2.62 8.54 -19.36
N THR A 582 -1.33 8.82 -19.60
CA THR A 582 -0.23 8.53 -18.67
C THR A 582 0.41 9.82 -18.19
N ILE A 583 0.48 10.01 -16.88
CA ILE A 583 1.20 11.09 -16.19
C ILE A 583 2.39 10.46 -15.48
N SER A 584 3.60 10.65 -15.99
CA SER A 584 4.83 10.09 -15.41
C SER A 584 5.68 11.15 -14.71
N ARG A 585 6.40 10.72 -13.68
CA ARG A 585 7.35 11.53 -12.95
C ARG A 585 8.75 10.97 -13.04
N SER A 586 9.70 11.83 -13.41
CA SER A 586 11.12 11.51 -13.40
C SER A 586 11.90 12.69 -12.83
N GLY A 587 12.39 12.53 -11.59
CA GLY A 587 12.91 13.64 -10.81
C GLY A 587 11.86 14.76 -10.69
N THR A 588 12.23 15.98 -11.08
CA THR A 588 11.31 17.13 -11.09
C THR A 588 10.40 17.19 -12.32
N ASP A 589 10.61 16.37 -13.35
CA ASP A 589 9.82 16.48 -14.58
C ASP A 589 8.52 15.67 -14.48
N ILE A 590 7.40 16.33 -14.78
CA ILE A 590 6.10 15.71 -15.02
C ILE A 590 5.89 15.63 -16.53
N LYS A 591 5.62 14.43 -17.04
CA LYS A 591 5.28 14.21 -18.46
C LYS A 591 3.87 13.62 -18.56
N VAL A 592 3.00 14.29 -19.30
CA VAL A 592 1.68 13.79 -19.68
C VAL A 592 1.73 13.31 -21.11
N VAL A 593 1.19 12.12 -21.36
CA VAL A 593 0.93 11.58 -22.70
C VAL A 593 -0.52 11.12 -22.72
N ALA A 594 -1.35 11.71 -23.58
CA ALA A 594 -2.72 11.28 -23.82
C ALA A 594 -2.83 10.75 -25.25
N VAL A 595 -3.30 9.51 -25.41
CA VAL A 595 -3.60 8.89 -26.70
C VAL A 595 -5.11 8.79 -26.83
N GLU A 596 -5.67 9.44 -27.84
CA GLU A 596 -7.10 9.58 -28.04
C GLU A 596 -7.50 8.81 -29.30
N THR A 597 -8.15 7.66 -29.12
CA THR A 597 -8.63 6.84 -30.22
C THR A 597 -10.11 7.11 -30.47
N CYS A 598 -10.39 7.88 -31.52
CA CYS A 598 -11.74 8.25 -31.93
C CYS A 598 -12.51 7.05 -32.50
N THR A 599 -13.84 7.12 -32.46
CA THR A 599 -14.73 6.06 -32.98
C THR A 599 -14.59 5.83 -34.49
N ASN A 600 -14.09 6.81 -35.23
CA ASN A 600 -13.79 6.72 -36.65
C ASN A 600 -12.38 6.17 -36.97
N GLY A 601 -11.61 5.78 -35.95
CA GLY A 601 -10.25 5.26 -36.07
C GLY A 601 -9.16 6.33 -36.18
N LYS A 602 -9.49 7.62 -36.17
CA LYS A 602 -8.50 8.69 -36.05
C LYS A 602 -7.87 8.66 -34.66
N VAL A 603 -6.56 8.88 -34.60
CA VAL A 603 -5.80 8.93 -33.35
C VAL A 603 -5.19 10.31 -33.20
N TYR A 604 -5.37 10.92 -32.05
CA TYR A 604 -4.65 12.12 -31.62
C TYR A 604 -3.74 11.75 -30.46
N ILE A 605 -2.51 12.26 -30.47
CA ILE A 605 -1.57 12.05 -29.37
C ILE A 605 -1.10 13.41 -28.88
N GLU A 606 -1.33 13.66 -27.61
CA GLU A 606 -0.94 14.88 -26.93
C GLU A 606 0.17 14.58 -25.93
N ARG A 607 1.24 15.40 -25.92
CA ARG A 607 2.36 15.28 -24.99
C ARG A 607 2.67 16.63 -24.37
N PHE A 608 2.67 16.68 -23.05
CA PHE A 608 3.04 17.87 -22.28
C PHE A 608 4.14 17.52 -21.28
N THR A 609 5.12 18.39 -21.10
CA THR A 609 6.14 18.22 -20.06
C THR A 609 6.35 19.52 -19.31
N ALA A 610 6.32 19.48 -17.98
CA ALA A 610 6.54 20.63 -17.12
C ALA A 610 7.19 20.20 -15.78
N PRO A 611 7.94 21.10 -15.10
CA PRO A 611 8.58 20.77 -13.84
C PRO A 611 7.59 20.85 -12.65
N CYS A 612 7.84 20.06 -11.59
CA CYS A 612 7.31 20.24 -10.24
C CYS A 612 8.35 20.85 -9.30
N SER A 613 7.99 21.09 -8.03
CA SER A 613 8.85 21.82 -7.10
C SER A 613 9.92 20.93 -6.47
N ASP A 614 9.61 19.66 -6.24
CA ASP A 614 10.49 18.70 -5.57
C ASP A 614 10.48 17.35 -6.31
N ALA A 615 11.66 16.74 -6.46
CA ALA A 615 11.80 15.43 -7.09
C ALA A 615 11.15 14.30 -6.28
N ASN A 616 10.93 14.48 -4.98
CA ASN A 616 10.49 13.47 -4.03
C ASN A 616 9.07 13.71 -3.48
N GLU A 617 8.46 14.88 -3.72
CA GLU A 617 7.10 15.14 -3.23
C GLU A 617 6.12 14.12 -3.80
N MET A 618 4.96 13.90 -3.18
CA MET A 618 3.82 13.24 -3.81
C MET A 618 3.05 14.28 -4.62
N LEU A 619 2.54 13.92 -5.80
CA LEU A 619 1.63 14.78 -6.57
C LEU A 619 0.23 14.20 -6.60
N ARG A 620 -0.71 15.05 -6.98
CA ARG A 620 -2.08 14.64 -7.28
C ARG A 620 -2.47 15.01 -8.69
N ALA A 621 -3.30 14.20 -9.30
CA ALA A 621 -3.94 14.49 -10.57
C ALA A 621 -5.44 14.24 -10.51
N PHE A 622 -6.20 15.05 -11.23
CA PHE A 622 -7.63 14.87 -11.38
C PHE A 622 -8.12 15.44 -12.71
N LEU A 623 -9.17 14.82 -13.23
CA LEU A 623 -9.84 15.24 -14.46
C LEU A 623 -10.96 16.23 -14.15
N ILE A 624 -11.16 17.18 -15.07
CA ILE A 624 -12.19 18.21 -15.03
C ILE A 624 -12.94 18.19 -16.35
N VAL A 625 -14.23 18.50 -16.29
CA VAL A 625 -15.11 18.59 -17.45
C VAL A 625 -15.77 19.97 -17.53
N ASP A 626 -16.07 20.40 -18.75
CA ASP A 626 -16.79 21.63 -19.08
C ASP A 626 -17.48 21.42 -20.42
N GLY A 627 -18.81 21.36 -20.45
CA GLY A 627 -19.54 20.99 -21.67
C GLY A 627 -19.25 19.55 -22.15
N SER A 628 -18.82 18.67 -21.24
CA SER A 628 -18.40 17.28 -21.47
C SER A 628 -18.75 16.39 -20.28
N TYR A 629 -18.62 15.08 -20.46
CA TYR A 629 -18.53 14.12 -19.35
C TYR A 629 -17.57 12.99 -19.72
N LEU A 630 -17.03 12.31 -18.71
CA LEU A 630 -16.09 11.20 -18.88
C LEU A 630 -16.65 9.95 -18.23
N VAL A 631 -16.42 8.79 -18.85
CA VAL A 631 -16.71 7.48 -18.25
C VAL A 631 -15.40 6.77 -18.02
N MET A 632 -15.01 6.61 -16.76
CA MET A 632 -13.75 5.95 -16.37
C MET A 632 -13.81 4.45 -16.66
N ASP A 633 -12.68 3.86 -17.05
CA ASP A 633 -12.46 2.41 -17.07
C ASP A 633 -11.54 2.03 -15.89
N PRO A 634 -12.10 1.57 -14.75
CA PRO A 634 -11.30 1.22 -13.58
C PRO A 634 -10.25 0.13 -13.85
N ALA A 635 -10.49 -0.76 -14.82
CA ALA A 635 -9.53 -1.80 -15.17
C ALA A 635 -8.31 -1.26 -15.92
N ALA A 636 -8.42 -0.05 -16.48
CA ALA A 636 -7.36 0.69 -17.14
C ALA A 636 -6.86 1.86 -16.28
N CYS A 637 -7.07 1.84 -14.96
CA CYS A 637 -6.55 2.87 -14.04
C CYS A 637 -5.54 2.27 -13.06
N TYR A 638 -4.28 2.71 -13.12
CA TYR A 638 -3.20 2.13 -12.30
C TYR A 638 -2.04 3.08 -12.04
N ILE A 639 -1.26 2.79 -11.00
CA ILE A 639 0.10 3.32 -10.80
C ILE A 639 1.10 2.38 -11.44
N GLY A 640 1.93 2.91 -12.33
CA GLY A 640 3.06 2.21 -12.94
C GLY A 640 4.36 2.54 -12.23
N LYS A 641 5.15 1.52 -11.89
CA LYS A 641 6.53 1.67 -11.39
C LYS A 641 7.49 0.99 -12.36
N PRO A 642 8.53 1.68 -12.87
CA PRO A 642 9.52 1.06 -13.73
C PRO A 642 10.13 -0.20 -13.11
N LEU A 643 10.39 -1.22 -13.93
CA LEU A 643 11.09 -2.43 -13.47
C LEU A 643 12.61 -2.30 -13.55
N TYR A 644 13.14 -1.39 -14.37
CA TYR A 644 14.56 -1.30 -14.73
C TYR A 644 15.19 0.04 -14.39
#